data_AF-A0A833DP28-F1
#
_entry.id   AF-A0A833DP28-F1
#
_cell.length_a   1.000
_cell.length_b   1.000
_cell.length_c   1.000
_cell.angle_alpha   90.00
_cell.angle_beta   90.00
_cell.angle_gamma   90.00
#
_symmetry.space_group_name_H-M   'P 1'
#
loop_
_entity.id
_entity.type
_entity.pdbx_description
1 polymer ?
#
loop_
_entity_poly.entity_id
_entity_poly.type
_entity_poly.pdbx_seq_one_letter_code
_entity_poly.pdbx_strand_id
1 'polypeptide(L)'
;MLKEQFLCDHCTFRDSLYSTGQRERYAYEFDSEVIESLIAPQGDTLIGFTELDYMLQNTTGIFVVPIINNWTHSAADALYAGETFVSPSNANSTADTWRIQSDLRVLVHEDDLADKISFIDWTLTEPGQVVMEDSGYNRLSVLDRVLSWKRIGIDMTYLLPDADGDGIWDGDDACANTTIGSSIDENGCADYQLNDDDDGYANDVDDCINLSGTATVSPYVGCPDDDGDGYANVDDIFPLDTTQWRDSDGDGYGDNNATGATTPDDCIDLAGNSTSDRLGCPDSDDDSWSDADGVWTVGDGADAFVDDPTQWADFDGDGYGDNYSWNGSSDNRSNESGDAFIDEPSQWRDLDGDGFGDNSAGAGADYCPSIPGTSTKNGIIGCIDSDGDGWADSIDDLPNNHEQWSDIDSDGFGDNIGGQMGDWCQQTLASEIDQVNYQGCGPSERDSDDDGVNDISDSCPDTPPMESTNVDITGCSASQRDLDKDGASEAVDFDDTDPSQTMDTDGDGFGDNASGTNGDGCMWYSGTSTEDRRGCQDSDSDGYSDPDSDWTTEHGADKYPYEESQWRDSDGDGYGDNWGNSTWNKTRSDGLPGVFVSDAYKPDRCPNEANSYGQTFGCPDGTDFGDDDTTSTVDKTASQSDEGGGALMMLIAVIGFLVVSALVASIVIILRKPTAGGKAGGGKTRGRKSGKGKDYDPYAWTQKSSSEVAADDDGGKSEEDESTSQVQDESNTPETDEEGAVGAIPGEVKTISVDNWESLPSGGEYSTDDETGMVWYEAPDGESWHRNDDESWSLWE
;
A
#
# COMPACT_ATOMS: atom_id res chain seq x y z
N MET A 1 43.23 61.48 -101.99
CA MET A 1 42.49 60.53 -101.14
C MET A 1 43.39 59.43 -100.59
N LEU A 2 43.57 58.24 -101.20
CA LEU A 2 44.46 57.19 -100.61
C LEU A 2 45.88 57.70 -100.26
N LYS A 3 46.48 58.53 -101.13
CA LYS A 3 47.83 59.09 -100.93
C LYS A 3 47.93 60.14 -99.79
N GLU A 4 46.83 60.78 -99.39
CA GLU A 4 46.77 61.75 -98.29
C GLU A 4 46.29 61.13 -96.97
N GLN A 5 45.79 59.90 -97.02
CA GLN A 5 45.25 59.20 -95.86
C GLN A 5 46.17 58.07 -95.35
N PHE A 6 46.96 57.43 -96.21
CA PHE A 6 47.95 56.42 -95.78
C PHE A 6 49.33 56.98 -95.43
N LEU A 7 49.63 58.22 -95.82
CA LEU A 7 50.91 58.86 -95.56
C LEU A 7 50.64 60.05 -94.64
N CYS A 8 50.73 59.84 -93.33
CA CYS A 8 50.74 60.95 -92.39
C CYS A 8 52.01 61.79 -92.64
N ASP A 9 51.86 63.10 -92.73
CA ASP A 9 52.97 64.07 -92.88
C ASP A 9 53.91 64.08 -91.65
N HIS A 10 53.56 63.29 -90.61
CA HIS A 10 54.30 63.07 -89.36
C HIS A 10 54.61 61.60 -89.02
N CYS A 11 54.48 60.66 -89.96
CA CYS A 11 54.84 59.24 -89.77
C CYS A 11 56.36 58.96 -89.63
N THR A 12 57.19 59.94 -89.32
CA THR A 12 58.51 59.64 -88.73
C THR A 12 58.27 59.29 -87.28
N PHE A 13 58.11 58.00 -86.99
CA PHE A 13 58.10 57.50 -85.61
C PHE A 13 59.35 58.01 -84.90
N ARG A 14 59.18 58.72 -83.77
CA ARG A 14 60.31 58.93 -82.86
C ARG A 14 60.67 57.57 -82.28
N ASP A 15 61.95 57.25 -82.19
CA ASP A 15 62.50 56.06 -81.49
C ASP A 15 62.01 55.90 -80.04
N SER A 16 61.32 56.90 -79.50
CA SER A 16 60.68 56.90 -78.17
C SER A 16 59.46 56.00 -78.05
N LEU A 17 59.04 55.28 -79.11
CA LEU A 17 57.99 54.26 -79.01
C LEU A 17 58.42 53.06 -78.14
N TYR A 18 59.73 52.89 -77.92
CA TYR A 18 60.29 51.88 -77.03
C TYR A 18 61.04 52.58 -75.88
N SER A 19 60.31 52.96 -74.82
CA SER A 19 60.88 53.71 -73.70
C SER A 19 61.65 52.86 -72.69
N THR A 20 62.29 51.77 -73.10
CA THR A 20 63.37 51.09 -72.38
C THR A 20 64.20 50.31 -73.38
N GLY A 21 65.53 50.36 -73.28
CA GLY A 21 66.49 49.75 -74.20
C GLY A 21 66.52 48.20 -74.22
N GLN A 22 65.40 47.54 -74.04
CA GLN A 22 65.23 46.10 -74.25
C GLN A 22 64.03 45.90 -75.18
N ARG A 23 64.30 45.36 -76.38
CA ARG A 23 63.25 44.78 -77.23
C ARG A 23 62.83 43.47 -76.57
N GLU A 24 61.80 43.53 -75.75
CA GLU A 24 61.20 42.33 -75.17
C GLU A 24 60.38 41.63 -76.26
N ARG A 25 60.90 40.49 -76.70
CA ARG A 25 60.27 39.61 -77.69
C ARG A 25 59.45 38.59 -76.92
N TYR A 26 58.15 38.82 -76.79
CA TYR A 26 57.26 37.86 -76.14
C TYR A 26 56.81 36.81 -77.15
N ALA A 27 57.05 35.55 -76.82
CA ALA A 27 56.56 34.37 -77.51
C ALA A 27 55.95 33.46 -76.45
N TYR A 28 54.65 33.19 -76.54
CA TYR A 28 54.05 31.92 -76.13
C TYR A 28 52.74 31.70 -76.92
N GLU A 29 52.71 30.55 -77.59
CA GLU A 29 51.72 30.05 -78.56
C GLU A 29 50.65 29.19 -77.86
N PHE A 30 49.54 28.88 -78.57
CA PHE A 30 49.22 27.50 -78.98
C PHE A 30 48.18 27.52 -80.12
N ASP A 31 48.64 27.40 -81.36
CA ASP A 31 48.01 26.47 -82.30
C ASP A 31 49.15 25.63 -82.92
N SER A 32 48.96 24.32 -82.89
CA SER A 32 50.06 23.35 -82.92
C SER A 32 50.61 23.13 -84.33
N GLU A 33 51.37 24.06 -84.89
CA GLU A 33 52.21 23.83 -86.08
C GLU A 33 53.00 25.10 -86.43
N VAL A 34 54.20 25.30 -85.89
CA VAL A 34 55.37 25.83 -86.64
C VAL A 34 56.65 25.56 -85.83
N ILE A 35 57.59 24.90 -86.51
CA ILE A 35 58.88 24.44 -86.02
C ILE A 35 59.90 25.59 -85.95
N GLU A 36 60.71 25.55 -84.88
CA GLU A 36 62.08 26.06 -84.70
C GLU A 36 62.61 27.15 -85.68
N SER A 37 62.74 28.35 -85.12
CA SER A 37 63.82 29.33 -85.30
C SER A 37 64.75 29.22 -86.52
N LEU A 38 64.71 30.24 -87.38
CA LEU A 38 65.80 30.60 -88.30
C LEU A 38 66.28 32.03 -88.00
N ILE A 39 67.47 32.13 -87.40
CA ILE A 39 68.25 33.36 -87.32
C ILE A 39 68.93 33.56 -88.68
N ALA A 40 68.72 34.71 -89.33
CA ALA A 40 69.61 35.21 -90.37
C ALA A 40 69.72 36.74 -90.37
N PRO A 41 70.85 37.30 -90.82
CA PRO A 41 71.28 38.65 -90.50
C PRO A 41 70.92 39.67 -91.59
N GLN A 42 70.55 40.88 -91.13
CA GLN A 42 70.53 42.16 -91.86
C GLN A 42 69.52 42.31 -93.02
N GLY A 43 68.48 43.14 -92.82
CA GLY A 43 67.61 43.63 -93.90
C GLY A 43 66.30 44.27 -93.41
N ASP A 44 66.36 45.57 -93.11
CA ASP A 44 65.33 46.46 -92.56
C ASP A 44 64.03 46.69 -93.39
N THR A 45 63.36 45.67 -93.90
CA THR A 45 62.09 45.88 -94.63
C THR A 45 60.94 44.92 -94.30
N LEU A 46 61.06 44.12 -93.24
CA LEU A 46 60.01 43.17 -92.85
C LEU A 46 59.71 43.18 -91.34
N ILE A 47 59.85 44.34 -90.70
CA ILE A 47 59.58 44.54 -89.26
C ILE A 47 58.32 45.38 -89.01
N GLY A 48 57.60 45.80 -90.07
CA GLY A 48 56.41 46.64 -89.92
C GLY A 48 55.07 45.92 -89.74
N PHE A 49 55.00 44.58 -89.84
CA PHE A 49 53.71 43.90 -90.00
C PHE A 49 53.49 42.60 -89.20
N THR A 50 54.43 42.19 -88.35
CA THR A 50 54.28 40.96 -87.54
C THR A 50 54.23 41.20 -86.03
N GLU A 51 54.10 42.45 -85.57
CA GLU A 51 54.10 42.78 -84.14
C GLU A 51 52.97 43.78 -83.82
N LEU A 52 51.74 43.42 -84.21
CA LEU A 52 50.54 44.20 -83.93
C LEU A 52 49.35 43.29 -83.64
N ASP A 53 49.58 42.36 -82.71
CA ASP A 53 48.50 41.86 -81.88
C ASP A 53 48.73 42.40 -80.46
N TYR A 54 47.66 42.90 -79.85
CA TYR A 54 47.62 43.59 -78.55
C TYR A 54 47.97 45.09 -78.49
N MET A 55 46.98 45.92 -78.77
CA MET A 55 46.82 47.26 -78.16
C MET A 55 45.34 47.46 -77.82
N LEU A 56 44.81 46.66 -76.89
CA LEU A 56 43.50 46.92 -76.25
C LEU A 56 43.62 47.90 -75.07
N GLN A 57 44.82 48.38 -74.74
CA GLN A 57 45.04 49.38 -73.71
C GLN A 57 45.63 50.64 -74.36
N ASN A 58 44.85 51.72 -74.39
CA ASN A 58 45.21 53.01 -74.97
C ASN A 58 46.24 53.76 -74.10
N THR A 59 47.44 53.21 -73.97
CA THR A 59 48.54 53.84 -73.20
C THR A 59 49.57 54.54 -74.09
N THR A 60 49.49 54.37 -75.42
CA THR A 60 50.46 54.95 -76.37
C THR A 60 49.89 55.98 -77.35
N GLY A 61 48.56 56.22 -77.34
CA GLY A 61 47.92 57.21 -78.21
C GLY A 61 47.90 56.84 -79.70
N ILE A 62 47.99 55.54 -80.04
CA ILE A 62 47.95 55.04 -81.43
C ILE A 62 46.84 54.01 -81.57
N PHE A 63 45.96 54.24 -82.55
CA PHE A 63 44.88 53.36 -82.94
C PHE A 63 45.30 52.50 -84.14
N VAL A 64 45.10 51.18 -84.04
CA VAL A 64 45.29 50.26 -85.16
C VAL A 64 43.96 49.61 -85.49
N VAL A 65 43.38 50.01 -86.63
CA VAL A 65 42.02 49.65 -86.99
C VAL A 65 42.04 48.77 -88.25
N PRO A 66 41.61 47.50 -88.15
CA PRO A 66 41.36 46.67 -89.32
C PRO A 66 40.21 47.27 -90.13
N ILE A 67 40.36 47.37 -91.46
CA ILE A 67 39.28 47.84 -92.34
C ILE A 67 38.91 46.83 -93.43
N ILE A 68 39.69 45.75 -93.57
CA ILE A 68 39.58 44.71 -94.61
C ILE A 68 40.06 43.35 -94.05
N ASN A 69 39.42 42.25 -94.42
CA ASN A 69 39.84 40.88 -94.06
C ASN A 69 40.89 40.32 -95.05
N ASN A 70 41.86 39.55 -94.55
CA ASN A 70 43.04 39.03 -95.28
C ASN A 70 42.86 37.59 -95.79
N TRP A 71 41.68 37.00 -95.71
CA TRP A 71 41.40 35.85 -96.57
C TRP A 71 41.22 36.39 -97.99
N THR A 72 41.95 35.88 -98.97
CA THR A 72 41.59 36.06 -100.38
C THR A 72 40.80 34.83 -100.84
N HIS A 73 39.85 35.00 -101.75
CA HIS A 73 39.14 33.93 -102.48
C HIS A 73 40.07 32.95 -103.24
N SER A 74 40.92 32.18 -102.54
CA SER A 74 41.91 31.28 -103.16
C SER A 74 42.29 30.05 -102.34
N ALA A 75 42.02 29.98 -101.04
CA ALA A 75 42.22 28.74 -100.27
C ALA A 75 40.94 27.88 -100.22
N ALA A 76 39.81 28.48 -99.81
CA ALA A 76 38.52 27.79 -99.73
C ALA A 76 37.95 27.44 -101.12
N ASP A 77 38.06 28.36 -102.09
CA ASP A 77 37.60 28.11 -103.46
C ASP A 77 38.49 27.11 -104.22
N ALA A 78 39.81 27.10 -103.97
CA ALA A 78 40.72 26.10 -104.55
C ALA A 78 40.53 24.70 -103.94
N LEU A 79 40.21 24.62 -102.64
CA LEU A 79 39.81 23.37 -101.97
C LEU A 79 38.47 22.84 -102.51
N TYR A 80 37.50 23.71 -102.79
CA TYR A 80 36.21 23.32 -103.39
C TYR A 80 36.34 22.98 -104.90
N ALA A 81 37.29 23.58 -105.61
CA ALA A 81 37.57 23.33 -107.03
C ALA A 81 38.57 22.18 -107.29
N GLY A 82 39.21 21.62 -106.24
CA GLY A 82 40.10 20.46 -106.34
C GLY A 82 41.53 20.76 -106.80
N GLU A 83 42.01 22.00 -106.63
CA GLU A 83 43.37 22.40 -107.01
C GLU A 83 44.39 22.13 -105.88
N THR A 84 45.66 21.89 -106.25
CA THR A 84 46.71 21.51 -105.29
C THR A 84 47.27 22.72 -104.54
N PHE A 85 47.30 22.60 -103.21
CA PHE A 85 47.86 23.56 -102.25
C PHE A 85 49.29 24.00 -102.62
N VAL A 86 49.53 25.32 -102.66
CA VAL A 86 50.87 25.89 -102.83
C VAL A 86 51.23 26.67 -101.58
N SER A 87 52.24 26.19 -100.85
CA SER A 87 52.74 26.84 -99.64
C SER A 87 53.36 28.22 -99.95
N PRO A 88 53.12 29.27 -99.14
CA PRO A 88 53.73 30.58 -99.33
C PRO A 88 55.26 30.48 -99.25
N SER A 89 55.96 30.91 -100.30
CA SER A 89 57.43 31.02 -100.29
C SER A 89 57.87 32.27 -101.05
N ASN A 90 59.06 32.78 -100.72
CA ASN A 90 59.65 33.97 -101.34
C ASN A 90 59.77 33.84 -102.89
N ALA A 91 59.86 32.61 -103.40
CA ALA A 91 59.88 32.30 -104.83
C ALA A 91 58.52 32.58 -105.54
N ASN A 92 57.40 32.49 -104.82
CA ASN A 92 56.05 32.67 -105.40
C ASN A 92 55.54 34.12 -105.28
N SER A 93 56.07 34.94 -104.37
CA SER A 93 55.76 36.37 -104.28
C SER A 93 56.42 37.23 -105.38
N THR A 94 57.44 36.72 -106.06
CA THR A 94 58.20 37.47 -107.08
C THR A 94 57.78 37.17 -108.53
N ALA A 95 56.93 36.16 -108.74
CA ALA A 95 56.47 35.73 -110.08
C ALA A 95 55.11 36.32 -110.52
N ASP A 96 54.60 37.34 -109.82
CA ASP A 96 53.31 38.01 -110.08
C ASP A 96 52.07 37.09 -110.04
N THR A 97 52.18 35.93 -109.38
CA THR A 97 51.08 34.95 -109.21
C THR A 97 50.33 35.06 -107.88
N TRP A 98 50.82 35.82 -106.89
CA TRP A 98 50.09 36.15 -105.66
C TRP A 98 50.40 37.58 -105.22
N ARG A 99 49.37 38.39 -104.98
CA ARG A 99 49.51 39.73 -104.39
C ARG A 99 49.52 39.61 -102.88
N ILE A 100 50.49 40.29 -102.25
CA ILE A 100 50.75 40.49 -100.81
C ILE A 100 49.63 40.03 -99.86
N GLN A 101 49.97 39.13 -98.94
CA GLN A 101 49.20 38.84 -97.72
C GLN A 101 49.54 39.91 -96.67
N SER A 102 48.65 40.86 -96.44
CA SER A 102 48.75 41.76 -95.28
C SER A 102 47.37 42.32 -94.96
N ASP A 103 46.96 42.24 -93.69
CA ASP A 103 45.79 42.96 -93.19
C ASP A 103 45.96 44.45 -93.50
N LEU A 104 45.01 45.06 -94.23
CA LEU A 104 45.03 46.51 -94.41
C LEU A 104 44.51 47.14 -93.12
N ARG A 105 45.48 47.54 -92.28
CA ARG A 105 45.23 48.24 -91.03
C ARG A 105 45.53 49.71 -91.25
N VAL A 106 44.63 50.57 -90.77
CA VAL A 106 44.91 52.00 -90.69
C VAL A 106 45.54 52.27 -89.33
N LEU A 107 46.76 52.80 -89.34
CA LEU A 107 47.42 53.31 -88.15
C LEU A 107 47.12 54.81 -88.03
N VAL A 108 46.50 55.22 -86.93
CA VAL A 108 46.13 56.61 -86.68
C VAL A 108 46.63 57.02 -85.30
N HIS A 109 47.39 58.11 -85.24
CA HIS A 109 47.74 58.75 -83.97
C HIS A 109 46.51 59.47 -83.42
N GLU A 110 46.33 59.49 -82.10
CA GLU A 110 45.17 60.06 -81.41
C GLU A 110 44.89 61.51 -81.83
N ASP A 111 45.93 62.34 -81.94
CA ASP A 111 45.83 63.73 -82.40
C ASP A 111 45.22 63.88 -83.81
N ASP A 112 45.36 62.85 -84.67
CA ASP A 112 44.87 62.85 -86.06
C ASP A 112 43.54 62.09 -86.20
N LEU A 113 43.02 61.49 -85.12
CA LEU A 113 41.85 60.62 -85.19
C LEU A 113 40.61 61.36 -85.69
N ALA A 114 40.37 62.58 -85.20
CA ALA A 114 39.22 63.39 -85.59
C ALA A 114 39.14 63.65 -87.11
N ASP A 115 40.29 63.77 -87.78
CA ASP A 115 40.37 64.04 -89.21
C ASP A 115 40.25 62.76 -90.06
N LYS A 116 40.54 61.59 -89.48
CA LYS A 116 40.52 60.30 -90.19
C LYS A 116 39.32 59.43 -89.85
N ILE A 117 38.60 59.73 -88.76
CA ILE A 117 37.47 58.94 -88.26
C ILE A 117 36.37 58.79 -89.31
N SER A 118 36.02 59.85 -90.04
CA SER A 118 34.97 59.79 -91.08
C SER A 118 35.33 58.86 -92.25
N PHE A 119 36.62 58.70 -92.54
CA PHE A 119 37.06 57.75 -93.56
C PHE A 119 37.02 56.32 -93.03
N ILE A 120 37.54 56.08 -91.83
CA ILE A 120 37.55 54.76 -91.20
C ILE A 120 36.12 54.27 -90.98
N ASP A 121 35.26 55.12 -90.43
CA ASP A 121 33.82 54.86 -90.26
C ASP A 121 33.17 54.47 -91.60
N TRP A 122 33.35 55.30 -92.65
CA TRP A 122 32.85 54.98 -93.97
C TRP A 122 33.36 53.62 -94.48
N THR A 123 34.65 53.30 -94.33
CA THR A 123 35.19 52.01 -94.77
C THR A 123 34.57 50.82 -94.05
N LEU A 124 34.14 51.00 -92.80
CA LEU A 124 33.48 49.96 -92.01
C LEU A 124 31.98 49.86 -92.31
N THR A 125 31.34 50.87 -92.93
CA THR A 125 29.94 50.79 -93.38
C THR A 125 29.73 49.78 -94.52
N GLU A 126 28.48 49.34 -94.72
CA GLU A 126 28.13 48.40 -95.79
C GLU A 126 28.54 48.92 -97.18
N PRO A 127 28.26 50.18 -97.56
CA PRO A 127 28.75 50.73 -98.82
C PRO A 127 30.29 50.76 -98.93
N GLY A 128 31.01 51.03 -97.84
CA GLY A 128 32.47 51.04 -97.83
C GLY A 128 33.07 49.66 -98.04
N GLN A 129 32.54 48.65 -97.35
CA GLN A 129 32.95 47.25 -97.51
C GLN A 129 32.67 46.72 -98.93
N VAL A 130 31.53 47.09 -99.54
CA VAL A 130 31.22 46.75 -100.95
C VAL A 130 32.26 47.35 -101.90
N VAL A 131 32.65 48.62 -101.72
CA VAL A 131 33.66 49.26 -102.59
C VAL A 131 35.03 48.59 -102.45
N MET A 132 35.40 48.15 -101.25
CA MET A 132 36.63 47.39 -101.03
C MET A 132 36.54 46.00 -101.68
N GLU A 133 35.39 45.34 -101.58
CA GLU A 133 35.15 44.04 -102.22
C GLU A 133 35.22 44.12 -103.75
N ASP A 134 34.57 45.10 -104.36
CA ASP A 134 34.65 45.38 -105.80
C ASP A 134 36.07 45.71 -106.27
N SER A 135 36.92 46.18 -105.33
CA SER A 135 38.34 46.44 -105.56
C SER A 135 39.24 45.22 -105.36
N GLY A 136 38.67 44.06 -105.01
CA GLY A 136 39.34 42.76 -104.90
C GLY A 136 39.76 42.35 -103.47
N TYR A 137 39.17 42.96 -102.44
CA TYR A 137 39.45 42.66 -101.03
C TYR A 137 38.30 41.87 -100.36
N ASN A 138 38.56 41.11 -99.28
CA ASN A 138 37.46 40.47 -98.54
C ASN A 138 36.88 41.40 -97.48
N ARG A 139 35.54 41.37 -97.35
CA ARG A 139 34.85 42.12 -96.32
C ARG A 139 35.23 41.63 -94.93
N LEU A 140 35.28 42.56 -93.99
CA LEU A 140 35.28 42.21 -92.56
C LEU A 140 33.92 41.59 -92.20
N SER A 141 33.94 40.60 -91.30
CA SER A 141 32.69 40.10 -90.72
C SER A 141 31.98 41.21 -89.94
N VAL A 142 30.68 41.05 -89.65
CA VAL A 142 29.95 42.04 -88.85
C VAL A 142 30.63 42.24 -87.49
N LEU A 143 31.08 41.17 -86.84
CA LEU A 143 31.86 41.21 -85.61
C LEU A 143 33.16 42.00 -85.76
N ASP A 144 33.96 41.71 -86.79
CA ASP A 144 35.23 42.40 -87.01
C ASP A 144 35.04 43.90 -87.30
N ARG A 145 33.93 44.27 -87.96
CA ARG A 145 33.57 45.68 -88.20
C ARG A 145 33.21 46.37 -86.89
N VAL A 146 32.38 45.75 -86.07
CA VAL A 146 31.99 46.26 -84.74
C VAL A 146 33.19 46.41 -83.83
N LEU A 147 34.09 45.42 -83.76
CA LEU A 147 35.35 45.52 -83.02
C LEU A 147 36.25 46.63 -83.56
N SER A 148 36.22 46.90 -84.87
CA SER A 148 36.99 47.99 -85.50
C SER A 148 36.40 49.36 -85.22
N TRP A 149 35.08 49.49 -85.17
CA TRP A 149 34.37 50.69 -84.70
C TRP A 149 34.64 50.94 -83.21
N LYS A 150 34.57 49.91 -82.36
CA LYS A 150 34.85 49.99 -80.90
C LYS A 150 36.25 50.56 -80.64
N ARG A 151 37.26 50.16 -81.45
CA ARG A 151 38.64 50.69 -81.36
C ARG A 151 38.72 52.20 -81.58
N ILE A 152 37.85 52.81 -82.37
CA ILE A 152 37.81 54.27 -82.61
C ILE A 152 36.74 54.98 -81.78
N GLY A 153 36.19 54.31 -80.77
CA GLY A 153 35.18 54.87 -79.86
C GLY A 153 33.79 55.01 -80.46
N ILE A 154 33.48 54.29 -81.54
CA ILE A 154 32.13 54.21 -82.11
C ILE A 154 31.53 52.86 -81.69
N ASP A 155 30.41 52.90 -80.99
CA ASP A 155 29.70 51.68 -80.60
C ASP A 155 28.70 51.25 -81.68
N MET A 156 28.86 50.03 -82.16
CA MET A 156 28.04 49.41 -83.21
C MET A 156 27.59 48.01 -82.83
N THR A 157 27.64 47.66 -81.54
CA THR A 157 27.26 46.36 -80.97
C THR A 157 25.84 45.92 -81.34
N TYR A 158 24.90 46.86 -81.52
CA TYR A 158 23.53 46.60 -82.01
C TYR A 158 23.45 45.92 -83.40
N LEU A 159 24.56 45.83 -84.14
CA LEU A 159 24.63 45.07 -85.40
C LEU A 159 24.92 43.58 -85.19
N LEU A 160 25.33 43.19 -83.99
CA LEU A 160 25.62 41.80 -83.62
C LEU A 160 24.32 41.07 -83.24
N PRO A 161 24.29 39.73 -83.31
CA PRO A 161 23.17 38.95 -82.82
C PRO A 161 22.95 39.18 -81.32
N ASP A 162 21.69 39.35 -80.96
CA ASP A 162 21.17 39.51 -79.60
C ASP A 162 19.90 38.64 -79.57
N ALA A 163 20.02 37.46 -78.94
CA ALA A 163 19.05 36.38 -79.02
C ALA A 163 17.79 36.64 -78.19
N ASP A 164 17.93 37.29 -77.04
CA ASP A 164 16.83 37.59 -76.13
C ASP A 164 16.36 39.04 -76.22
N GLY A 165 17.11 39.93 -76.89
CA GLY A 165 16.71 41.29 -77.20
C GLY A 165 16.84 42.26 -76.03
N ASP A 166 17.70 41.95 -75.05
CA ASP A 166 17.90 42.75 -73.85
C ASP A 166 18.84 43.97 -74.05
N GLY A 167 19.55 44.01 -75.18
CA GLY A 167 20.46 45.08 -75.57
C GLY A 167 21.95 44.77 -75.40
N ILE A 168 22.31 43.60 -74.86
CA ILE A 168 23.67 43.03 -74.85
C ILE A 168 23.73 41.96 -75.94
N TRP A 169 24.85 41.87 -76.65
CA TRP A 169 24.98 40.91 -77.75
C TRP A 169 25.50 39.56 -77.23
N ASP A 170 25.11 38.46 -77.88
CA ASP A 170 25.28 37.06 -77.41
C ASP A 170 26.70 36.66 -76.92
N GLY A 171 27.76 37.37 -77.33
CA GLY A 171 29.14 37.05 -76.94
C GLY A 171 29.70 37.87 -75.78
N ASP A 172 29.04 38.97 -75.40
CA ASP A 172 29.28 39.68 -74.13
C ASP A 172 28.14 39.43 -73.12
N ASP A 173 27.05 38.77 -73.54
CA ASP A 173 25.89 38.42 -72.71
C ASP A 173 26.13 37.09 -71.95
N ALA A 174 26.17 37.17 -70.63
CA ALA A 174 26.28 36.02 -69.74
C ALA A 174 24.93 35.34 -69.47
N CYS A 175 23.83 36.05 -69.72
CA CYS A 175 22.46 35.70 -69.38
C CYS A 175 21.55 35.64 -70.61
N ALA A 176 21.88 34.75 -71.55
CA ALA A 176 21.27 34.59 -72.88
C ALA A 176 19.74 34.33 -72.98
N ASN A 177 18.95 34.47 -71.92
CA ASN A 177 17.48 34.38 -71.93
C ASN A 177 16.83 35.39 -70.95
N THR A 178 17.33 36.62 -70.91
CA THR A 178 16.75 37.70 -70.13
C THR A 178 15.44 38.20 -70.76
N THR A 179 14.45 38.46 -69.91
CA THR A 179 13.13 38.90 -70.39
C THR A 179 13.23 40.33 -70.93
N ILE A 180 12.85 40.52 -72.20
CA ILE A 180 12.84 41.83 -72.88
C ILE A 180 12.19 42.91 -72.01
N GLY A 181 12.95 43.98 -71.73
CA GLY A 181 12.49 45.15 -70.98
C GLY A 181 12.74 45.09 -69.46
N SER A 182 13.42 44.04 -68.97
CA SER A 182 13.93 43.99 -67.60
C SER A 182 15.08 44.98 -67.40
N SER A 183 15.34 45.39 -66.16
CA SER A 183 16.56 46.11 -65.82
C SER A 183 17.71 45.09 -65.77
N ILE A 184 18.76 45.31 -66.56
CA ILE A 184 19.90 44.40 -66.69
C ILE A 184 21.20 45.07 -66.25
N ASP A 185 22.16 44.26 -65.81
CA ASP A 185 23.53 44.67 -65.51
C ASP A 185 24.42 44.78 -66.78
N GLU A 186 25.72 45.01 -66.59
CA GLU A 186 26.68 45.13 -67.70
C GLU A 186 26.90 43.81 -68.48
N ASN A 187 26.44 42.68 -67.96
CA ASN A 187 26.59 41.34 -68.54
C ASN A 187 25.27 40.77 -69.10
N GLY A 188 24.19 41.56 -69.18
CA GLY A 188 22.89 41.09 -69.69
C GLY A 188 22.01 40.40 -68.65
N CYS A 189 22.39 40.39 -67.37
CA CYS A 189 21.65 39.69 -66.33
C CYS A 189 20.69 40.62 -65.60
N ALA A 190 19.41 40.22 -65.47
CA ALA A 190 18.46 40.90 -64.60
C ALA A 190 18.52 40.38 -63.16
N ASP A 191 18.03 41.15 -62.19
CA ASP A 191 18.08 40.82 -60.76
C ASP A 191 17.50 39.43 -60.44
N TYR A 192 16.45 38.99 -61.14
CA TYR A 192 15.85 37.65 -60.96
C TYR A 192 16.71 36.48 -61.48
N GLN A 193 17.77 36.78 -62.24
CA GLN A 193 18.76 35.81 -62.75
C GLN A 193 20.06 35.85 -61.95
N LEU A 194 20.24 36.87 -61.11
CA LEU A 194 21.41 37.05 -60.27
C LEU A 194 21.13 36.53 -58.87
N ASN A 195 22.18 35.98 -58.26
CA ASN A 195 22.23 35.54 -56.88
C ASN A 195 23.66 35.86 -56.42
N ASP A 196 23.84 37.04 -55.82
CA ASP A 196 25.16 37.61 -55.56
C ASP A 196 25.91 36.91 -54.40
N ASP A 197 25.18 36.25 -53.49
CA ASP A 197 25.74 35.54 -52.33
C ASP A 197 25.56 34.01 -52.34
N ASP A 198 25.01 33.48 -53.43
CA ASP A 198 24.83 32.05 -53.74
C ASP A 198 23.95 31.28 -52.71
N ASP A 199 22.99 31.94 -52.05
CA ASP A 199 22.19 31.32 -50.96
C ASP A 199 20.93 30.56 -51.44
N GLY A 200 20.45 30.89 -52.64
CA GLY A 200 19.32 30.24 -53.29
C GLY A 200 18.15 31.18 -53.58
N TYR A 201 18.18 32.39 -53.03
CA TYR A 201 17.29 33.48 -53.37
C TYR A 201 17.91 34.33 -54.48
N ALA A 202 17.08 34.81 -55.41
CA ALA A 202 17.54 35.72 -56.45
C ALA A 202 17.49 37.15 -55.92
N ASN A 203 18.32 38.05 -56.46
CA ASN A 203 18.47 39.43 -55.96
C ASN A 203 17.15 40.24 -55.95
N ASP A 204 16.13 39.83 -56.72
CA ASP A 204 14.81 40.47 -56.73
C ASP A 204 13.87 40.00 -55.60
N VAL A 205 14.19 38.88 -54.96
CA VAL A 205 13.49 38.29 -53.81
C VAL A 205 14.28 38.43 -52.52
N ASP A 206 15.61 38.41 -52.61
CA ASP A 206 16.53 38.49 -51.49
C ASP A 206 16.64 39.92 -50.95
N ASP A 207 16.15 40.11 -49.72
CA ASP A 207 16.21 41.36 -48.98
C ASP A 207 17.64 41.65 -48.45
N CYS A 208 18.52 40.64 -48.49
CA CYS A 208 19.89 40.65 -47.99
C CYS A 208 20.99 40.40 -49.03
N ILE A 209 20.73 40.56 -50.34
CA ILE A 209 21.58 40.48 -51.57
C ILE A 209 23.10 40.12 -51.46
N ASN A 210 23.84 40.66 -50.49
CA ASN A 210 25.28 40.41 -50.29
C ASN A 210 25.59 39.55 -49.05
N LEU A 211 24.59 38.93 -48.43
CA LEU A 211 24.71 38.23 -47.17
C LEU A 211 23.80 37.00 -47.15
N SER A 212 24.41 35.85 -47.44
CA SER A 212 23.71 34.58 -47.56
C SER A 212 22.88 34.25 -46.33
N GLY A 213 21.64 33.83 -46.54
CA GLY A 213 20.75 33.46 -45.45
C GLY A 213 19.71 32.41 -45.83
N THR A 214 18.85 32.10 -44.87
CA THR A 214 17.82 31.06 -45.02
C THR A 214 16.42 31.55 -44.64
N ALA A 215 16.29 32.78 -44.16
CA ALA A 215 15.00 33.35 -43.77
C ALA A 215 13.98 33.28 -44.91
N THR A 216 12.76 32.86 -44.58
CA THR A 216 11.67 32.65 -45.53
C THR A 216 10.52 33.65 -45.35
N VAL A 217 10.49 34.37 -44.23
CA VAL A 217 9.41 35.28 -43.86
C VAL A 217 9.74 36.73 -44.26
N SER A 218 8.79 37.36 -44.95
CA SER A 218 8.86 38.78 -45.35
C SER A 218 8.74 39.68 -44.11
N PRO A 219 9.55 40.76 -43.98
CA PRO A 219 10.23 41.49 -45.05
C PRO A 219 11.75 41.26 -45.16
N TYR A 220 12.27 40.14 -44.69
CA TYR A 220 13.71 39.86 -44.68
C TYR A 220 14.03 38.47 -45.28
N VAL A 221 13.44 38.16 -46.44
CA VAL A 221 13.66 36.88 -47.14
C VAL A 221 15.10 36.83 -47.65
N GLY A 222 15.78 35.70 -47.52
CA GLY A 222 17.21 35.56 -47.90
C GLY A 222 18.21 36.11 -46.87
N CYS A 223 17.74 36.74 -45.80
CA CYS A 223 18.61 37.18 -44.71
C CYS A 223 19.04 36.03 -43.77
N PRO A 224 20.15 36.18 -43.03
CA PRO A 224 20.59 35.21 -42.03
C PRO A 224 19.50 34.90 -41.00
N ASP A 225 19.35 33.61 -40.74
CA ASP A 225 18.38 32.97 -39.84
C ASP A 225 19.16 31.84 -39.16
N ASP A 226 19.60 32.09 -37.92
CA ASP A 226 20.58 31.25 -37.23
C ASP A 226 19.99 29.93 -36.72
N ASP A 227 18.67 29.87 -36.53
CA ASP A 227 17.97 28.71 -35.98
C ASP A 227 17.06 28.01 -37.00
N GLY A 228 16.67 28.68 -38.07
CA GLY A 228 15.96 28.11 -39.20
C GLY A 228 14.44 28.06 -39.02
N ASP A 229 13.86 28.89 -38.15
CA ASP A 229 12.40 29.00 -37.99
C ASP A 229 11.71 29.79 -39.12
N GLY A 230 12.52 30.48 -39.94
CA GLY A 230 12.11 31.26 -41.10
C GLY A 230 12.09 32.77 -40.88
N TYR A 231 12.20 33.28 -39.65
CA TYR A 231 12.39 34.69 -39.35
C TYR A 231 13.88 35.05 -39.40
N ALA A 232 14.20 36.24 -39.91
CA ALA A 232 15.59 36.66 -39.97
C ALA A 232 16.06 37.16 -38.59
N ASN A 233 17.34 36.95 -38.26
CA ASN A 233 17.98 37.37 -36.98
C ASN A 233 17.77 38.84 -36.60
N VAL A 234 17.43 39.70 -37.57
CA VAL A 234 17.19 41.14 -37.38
C VAL A 234 15.76 41.47 -36.93
N ASP A 235 14.82 40.56 -37.16
CA ASP A 235 13.39 40.67 -36.81
C ASP A 235 12.99 39.65 -35.73
N ASP A 236 13.83 38.63 -35.54
CA ASP A 236 13.71 37.61 -34.52
C ASP A 236 14.33 38.06 -33.19
N ILE A 237 13.51 38.07 -32.13
CA ILE A 237 13.94 38.44 -30.77
C ILE A 237 14.63 37.27 -30.06
N PHE A 238 14.43 36.03 -30.52
CA PHE A 238 15.03 34.80 -30.01
C PHE A 238 15.83 34.06 -31.10
N PRO A 239 16.96 34.61 -31.60
CA PRO A 239 17.67 34.10 -32.80
C PRO A 239 18.28 32.69 -32.72
N LEU A 240 18.05 31.96 -31.63
CA LEU A 240 18.59 30.62 -31.38
C LEU A 240 17.48 29.62 -30.99
N ASP A 241 16.22 30.07 -30.89
CA ASP A 241 15.08 29.27 -30.51
C ASP A 241 14.14 29.12 -31.70
N THR A 242 14.21 27.94 -32.35
CA THR A 242 13.44 27.67 -33.57
C THR A 242 11.92 27.73 -33.42
N THR A 243 11.44 27.91 -32.19
CA THR A 243 10.01 27.91 -31.86
C THR A 243 9.51 29.28 -31.43
N GLN A 244 10.38 30.27 -31.22
CA GLN A 244 10.01 31.61 -30.78
C GLN A 244 10.69 32.66 -31.65
N TRP A 245 9.94 33.70 -32.04
CA TRP A 245 10.48 34.79 -32.87
C TRP A 245 10.04 36.19 -32.43
N ARG A 246 9.09 36.27 -31.49
CA ARG A 246 8.44 37.52 -31.08
C ARG A 246 8.20 37.52 -29.58
N ASP A 247 8.38 38.69 -28.98
CA ASP A 247 8.14 39.03 -27.58
C ASP A 247 7.41 40.38 -27.56
N SER A 248 6.11 40.38 -27.30
CA SER A 248 5.24 41.56 -27.44
C SER A 248 5.35 42.54 -26.26
N ASP A 249 5.64 42.06 -25.06
CA ASP A 249 5.72 42.88 -23.85
C ASP A 249 7.15 43.07 -23.30
N GLY A 250 8.12 42.33 -23.82
CA GLY A 250 9.55 42.49 -23.60
C GLY A 250 10.06 41.78 -22.35
N ASP A 251 9.40 40.72 -21.89
CA ASP A 251 9.73 40.01 -20.66
C ASP A 251 10.69 38.81 -20.85
N GLY A 252 10.93 38.43 -22.11
CA GLY A 252 11.82 37.34 -22.49
C GLY A 252 11.15 35.98 -22.63
N TYR A 253 9.83 35.88 -22.56
CA TYR A 253 9.04 34.73 -23.01
C TYR A 253 8.50 35.01 -24.42
N GLY A 254 8.35 33.96 -25.23
CA GLY A 254 7.99 34.13 -26.63
C GLY A 254 6.49 33.98 -26.89
N ASP A 255 5.90 34.85 -27.70
CA ASP A 255 4.45 34.88 -27.98
C ASP A 255 3.89 33.58 -28.61
N ASN A 256 4.74 32.72 -29.20
CA ASN A 256 4.29 31.58 -29.96
C ASN A 256 3.94 30.38 -29.06
N ASN A 257 2.65 30.19 -28.79
CA ASN A 257 2.14 29.06 -28.01
C ASN A 257 1.80 27.82 -28.87
N ALA A 258 2.67 27.50 -29.84
CA ALA A 258 2.52 26.29 -30.64
C ALA A 258 2.88 25.03 -29.82
N THR A 259 2.27 23.89 -30.13
CA THR A 259 2.60 22.63 -29.43
C THR A 259 4.08 22.28 -29.62
N GLY A 260 4.82 22.20 -28.52
CA GLY A 260 6.27 21.93 -28.53
C GLY A 260 7.13 23.20 -28.58
N ALA A 261 6.55 24.38 -28.46
CA ALA A 261 7.30 25.62 -28.30
C ALA A 261 8.05 25.63 -26.96
N THR A 262 9.27 26.13 -26.97
CA THR A 262 10.07 26.37 -25.77
C THR A 262 9.71 27.72 -25.20
N THR A 263 9.46 27.74 -23.88
CA THR A 263 9.12 28.95 -23.10
C THR A 263 8.07 29.88 -23.74
N PRO A 264 6.88 29.36 -24.16
CA PRO A 264 5.82 30.21 -24.68
C PRO A 264 5.26 31.11 -23.58
N ASP A 265 4.96 32.36 -23.91
CA ASP A 265 4.32 33.32 -23.02
C ASP A 265 2.80 33.08 -22.98
N ASP A 266 2.28 32.81 -21.78
CA ASP A 266 0.84 32.65 -21.53
C ASP A 266 0.15 34.00 -21.31
N CYS A 267 0.91 35.08 -21.09
CA CYS A 267 0.46 36.43 -20.79
C CYS A 267 0.82 37.51 -21.82
N ILE A 268 1.35 37.19 -23.01
CA ILE A 268 1.61 37.96 -24.27
C ILE A 268 1.65 39.51 -24.23
N ASP A 269 0.63 40.16 -23.67
CA ASP A 269 0.49 41.62 -23.59
C ASP A 269 0.91 42.19 -22.21
N LEU A 270 1.33 41.36 -21.26
CA LEU A 270 1.60 41.73 -19.87
C LEU A 270 2.84 41.04 -19.29
N ALA A 271 3.94 41.81 -19.31
CA ALA A 271 5.24 41.33 -18.88
C ALA A 271 5.23 40.70 -17.48
N GLY A 272 5.84 39.53 -17.38
CA GLY A 272 5.93 38.72 -16.18
C GLY A 272 7.22 37.93 -16.05
N ASN A 273 7.28 37.07 -15.04
CA ASN A 273 8.45 36.26 -14.74
C ASN A 273 8.12 34.88 -14.14
N SER A 274 6.84 34.53 -14.03
CA SER A 274 6.42 33.21 -13.57
C SER A 274 6.97 32.09 -14.46
N THR A 275 7.28 30.95 -13.84
CA THR A 275 7.91 29.79 -14.51
C THR A 275 7.25 28.44 -14.23
N SER A 276 6.32 28.35 -13.28
CA SER A 276 5.77 27.07 -12.79
C SER A 276 4.43 26.69 -13.41
N ASP A 277 3.46 27.60 -13.43
CA ASP A 277 2.11 27.37 -13.92
C ASP A 277 1.89 27.96 -15.32
N ARG A 278 1.78 29.29 -15.39
CA ARG A 278 1.71 30.06 -16.62
C ARG A 278 3.05 30.73 -16.80
N LEU A 279 3.67 30.58 -17.96
CA LEU A 279 4.97 31.20 -18.24
C LEU A 279 4.79 32.65 -18.68
N GLY A 280 5.66 33.57 -18.26
CA GLY A 280 5.60 34.99 -18.68
C GLY A 280 4.48 35.81 -18.05
N CYS A 281 3.78 35.28 -17.05
CA CYS A 281 2.75 36.02 -16.32
C CYS A 281 3.32 36.75 -15.09
N PRO A 282 2.65 37.82 -14.62
CA PRO A 282 3.06 38.52 -13.40
C PRO A 282 3.16 37.56 -12.21
N ASP A 283 4.27 37.65 -11.49
CA ASP A 283 4.57 36.95 -10.24
C ASP A 283 5.03 38.04 -9.26
N SER A 284 4.19 38.36 -8.29
CA SER A 284 4.38 39.53 -7.42
C SER A 284 5.43 39.35 -6.33
N ASP A 285 5.70 38.12 -5.90
CA ASP A 285 6.62 37.81 -4.81
C ASP A 285 7.86 37.00 -5.23
N ASP A 286 7.99 36.70 -6.53
CA ASP A 286 9.11 36.01 -7.18
C ASP A 286 9.24 34.53 -6.76
N ASP A 287 8.12 33.85 -6.53
CA ASP A 287 8.07 32.46 -6.08
C ASP A 287 7.95 31.43 -7.22
N SER A 288 7.87 31.92 -8.46
CA SER A 288 7.72 31.21 -9.73
C SER A 288 6.29 30.92 -10.17
N TRP A 289 5.28 31.16 -9.34
CA TRP A 289 3.86 30.97 -9.68
C TRP A 289 3.20 32.29 -10.06
N SER A 290 2.26 32.25 -11.00
CA SER A 290 1.63 33.46 -11.52
C SER A 290 0.51 33.98 -10.63
N ASP A 291 0.42 35.30 -10.48
CA ASP A 291 -0.68 36.00 -9.81
C ASP A 291 -2.03 35.61 -10.41
N ALA A 292 -3.04 35.40 -9.56
CA ALA A 292 -4.41 35.18 -10.02
C ALA A 292 -4.99 36.39 -10.76
N ASP A 293 -5.69 36.15 -11.87
CA ASP A 293 -6.38 37.17 -12.66
C ASP A 293 -7.85 36.83 -12.96
N GLY A 294 -8.45 37.55 -13.93
CA GLY A 294 -9.86 37.37 -14.29
C GLY A 294 -10.16 36.11 -15.13
N VAL A 295 -9.14 35.41 -15.59
CA VAL A 295 -9.20 34.22 -16.46
C VAL A 295 -8.58 33.01 -15.77
N TRP A 296 -7.45 33.17 -15.11
CA TRP A 296 -6.74 32.13 -14.35
C TRP A 296 -6.86 32.44 -12.86
N THR A 297 -7.70 31.67 -12.16
CA THR A 297 -7.96 31.88 -10.74
C THR A 297 -7.08 30.97 -9.87
N VAL A 298 -7.04 31.21 -8.57
CA VAL A 298 -6.37 30.31 -7.61
C VAL A 298 -6.83 28.85 -7.78
N GLY A 299 -8.12 28.63 -8.03
CA GLY A 299 -8.66 27.28 -8.26
C GLY A 299 -8.23 26.63 -9.58
N ASP A 300 -7.68 27.40 -10.52
CA ASP A 300 -7.09 26.88 -11.77
C ASP A 300 -5.59 26.58 -11.62
N GLY A 301 -4.98 26.97 -10.50
CA GLY A 301 -3.56 26.78 -10.21
C GLY A 301 -2.73 28.06 -10.14
N ALA A 302 -3.36 29.24 -10.11
CA ALA A 302 -2.67 30.50 -9.84
C ALA A 302 -2.19 30.58 -8.38
N ASP A 303 -1.22 31.44 -8.11
CA ASP A 303 -0.70 31.68 -6.77
C ASP A 303 -1.81 32.15 -5.80
N ALA A 304 -2.02 31.35 -4.75
CA ALA A 304 -2.95 31.60 -3.66
C ALA A 304 -2.47 32.72 -2.69
N PHE A 305 -1.16 32.96 -2.60
CA PHE A 305 -0.51 33.85 -1.64
C PHE A 305 0.49 34.83 -2.28
N VAL A 306 0.01 35.63 -3.23
CA VAL A 306 0.66 36.76 -3.98
C VAL A 306 1.71 37.63 -3.27
N ASP A 307 1.78 37.65 -1.93
CA ASP A 307 2.74 38.43 -1.14
C ASP A 307 3.72 37.55 -0.31
N ASP A 308 3.61 36.22 -0.33
CA ASP A 308 4.41 35.27 0.46
C ASP A 308 5.11 34.23 -0.43
N PRO A 309 6.40 34.44 -0.77
CA PRO A 309 7.09 33.62 -1.76
C PRO A 309 7.50 32.24 -1.26
N THR A 310 6.95 31.83 -0.12
CA THR A 310 7.11 30.49 0.42
C THR A 310 5.86 29.64 0.20
N GLN A 311 4.74 30.22 -0.24
CA GLN A 311 3.44 29.58 -0.35
C GLN A 311 2.78 29.96 -1.67
N TRP A 312 2.28 28.98 -2.43
CA TRP A 312 1.60 29.23 -3.72
C TRP A 312 0.25 28.52 -3.87
N ALA A 313 -0.05 27.55 -3.00
CA ALA A 313 -1.24 26.70 -3.09
C ALA A 313 -1.95 26.60 -1.73
N ASP A 314 -3.28 26.47 -1.77
CA ASP A 314 -4.19 26.35 -0.61
C ASP A 314 -5.29 25.34 -0.99
N PHE A 315 -5.01 24.05 -0.78
CA PHE A 315 -5.85 22.96 -1.30
C PHE A 315 -7.23 22.92 -0.63
N ASP A 316 -7.29 23.14 0.68
CA ASP A 316 -8.52 23.04 1.45
C ASP A 316 -9.22 24.40 1.71
N GLY A 317 -8.55 25.51 1.39
CA GLY A 317 -9.10 26.85 1.40
C GLY A 317 -9.20 27.47 2.79
N ASP A 318 -8.36 27.03 3.73
CA ASP A 318 -8.35 27.53 5.10
C ASP A 318 -7.50 28.81 5.30
N GLY A 319 -6.73 29.17 4.27
CA GLY A 319 -5.89 30.35 4.23
C GLY A 319 -4.48 30.15 4.79
N TYR A 320 -4.04 28.92 4.99
CA TYR A 320 -2.64 28.54 5.23
C TYR A 320 -2.13 27.78 3.99
N GLY A 321 -0.90 28.08 3.57
CA GLY A 321 -0.38 27.50 2.33
C GLY A 321 0.13 26.08 2.48
N ASP A 322 -0.05 25.26 1.45
CA ASP A 322 0.26 23.83 1.43
C ASP A 322 1.75 23.50 1.66
N ASN A 323 2.65 24.47 1.49
CA ASN A 323 4.09 24.25 1.63
C ASN A 323 4.51 24.33 3.10
N TYR A 324 4.21 23.24 3.82
CA TYR A 324 4.55 23.08 5.23
C TYR A 324 6.05 22.97 5.45
N SER A 325 6.60 23.88 6.27
CA SER A 325 8.00 23.88 6.65
C SER A 325 8.17 24.21 8.12
N TRP A 326 9.20 23.61 8.74
CA TRP A 326 9.59 23.91 10.11
C TRP A 326 11.09 23.74 10.29
N ASN A 327 11.68 24.41 11.29
CA ASN A 327 13.11 24.32 11.58
C ASN A 327 13.34 23.87 13.03
N GLY A 328 13.93 22.67 13.20
CA GLY A 328 14.27 22.09 14.48
C GLY A 328 14.77 20.64 14.37
N SER A 329 15.13 20.04 15.51
CA SER A 329 15.58 18.64 15.62
C SER A 329 14.84 17.87 16.72
N SER A 330 13.80 18.47 17.29
CA SER A 330 12.94 17.89 18.31
C SER A 330 11.51 17.94 17.83
N ASP A 331 10.68 17.03 18.33
CA ASP A 331 9.26 16.90 18.01
C ASP A 331 8.48 18.21 18.22
N ASN A 332 8.97 19.13 19.07
CA ASN A 332 8.41 20.47 19.21
C ASN A 332 8.74 21.41 18.01
N ARG A 333 7.78 21.58 17.09
CA ARG A 333 7.79 22.39 15.87
C ARG A 333 7.45 23.87 16.08
N SER A 334 8.11 24.51 17.06
CA SER A 334 7.86 25.92 17.44
C SER A 334 8.04 27.01 16.36
N ASN A 335 8.60 26.70 15.17
CA ASN A 335 8.76 27.63 14.04
C ASN A 335 8.17 27.03 12.76
N GLU A 336 6.94 26.52 12.84
CA GLU A 336 6.20 26.04 11.67
C GLU A 336 5.67 27.20 10.82
N SER A 337 5.56 26.96 9.52
CA SER A 337 5.01 27.84 8.49
C SER A 337 4.31 26.99 7.44
N GLY A 338 3.22 27.48 6.86
CA GLY A 338 2.35 26.69 6.00
C GLY A 338 1.41 25.78 6.80
N ASP A 339 0.70 24.92 6.07
CA ASP A 339 -0.38 24.07 6.54
C ASP A 339 0.10 22.62 6.77
N ALA A 340 0.05 22.18 8.02
CA ALA A 340 0.39 20.79 8.40
C ALA A 340 -0.64 19.74 7.90
N PHE A 341 -1.86 20.15 7.54
CA PHE A 341 -3.00 19.29 7.23
C PHE A 341 -3.73 19.71 5.95
N ILE A 342 -3.05 19.57 4.82
CA ILE A 342 -3.51 19.95 3.46
C ILE A 342 -4.96 19.59 3.07
N ASP A 343 -5.59 18.61 3.71
CA ASP A 343 -6.94 18.12 3.36
C ASP A 343 -8.02 18.48 4.42
N GLU A 344 -7.66 19.10 5.54
CA GLU A 344 -8.57 19.35 6.67
C GLU A 344 -8.62 20.84 7.05
N PRO A 345 -9.55 21.62 6.48
CA PRO A 345 -9.55 23.10 6.55
C PRO A 345 -9.88 23.68 7.92
N SER A 346 -9.98 22.83 8.93
CA SER A 346 -10.15 23.22 10.32
C SER A 346 -8.87 23.03 11.14
N GLN A 347 -7.82 22.46 10.56
CA GLN A 347 -6.53 22.19 11.18
C GLN A 347 -5.42 22.65 10.26
N TRP A 348 -4.42 23.35 10.78
CA TRP A 348 -3.27 23.80 9.98
C TRP A 348 -1.93 23.71 10.71
N ARG A 349 -1.97 23.24 11.95
CA ARG A 349 -0.89 23.41 12.92
C ARG A 349 -0.69 22.14 13.74
N ASP A 350 0.56 21.72 13.89
CA ASP A 350 0.94 20.46 14.54
C ASP A 350 2.22 20.68 15.35
N LEU A 351 2.08 21.24 16.56
CA LEU A 351 3.22 21.78 17.31
C LEU A 351 4.15 20.71 17.88
N ASP A 352 3.66 19.52 18.19
CA ASP A 352 4.51 18.41 18.68
C ASP A 352 4.71 17.30 17.65
N GLY A 353 4.10 17.44 16.48
CA GLY A 353 4.44 16.64 15.33
C GLY A 353 3.86 15.24 15.32
N ASP A 354 2.82 15.01 16.10
CA ASP A 354 2.19 13.70 16.28
C ASP A 354 1.08 13.40 15.26
N GLY A 355 0.72 14.39 14.44
CA GLY A 355 -0.28 14.27 13.39
C GLY A 355 -1.71 14.55 13.86
N PHE A 356 -1.90 15.17 15.02
CA PHE A 356 -3.18 15.74 15.45
C PHE A 356 -3.11 17.27 15.46
N GLY A 357 -4.14 17.93 14.94
CA GLY A 357 -4.10 19.37 14.75
C GLY A 357 -4.37 20.17 16.03
N ASP A 358 -3.55 21.18 16.31
CA ASP A 358 -3.62 22.03 17.51
C ASP A 358 -4.89 22.88 17.63
N ASN A 359 -5.60 23.12 16.52
CA ASN A 359 -6.75 24.02 16.55
C ASN A 359 -7.89 23.35 17.33
N SER A 360 -8.07 23.77 18.58
CA SER A 360 -9.12 23.26 19.48
C SER A 360 -10.57 23.31 18.94
N ALA A 361 -10.82 24.11 17.90
CA ALA A 361 -12.13 24.18 17.25
C ALA A 361 -12.24 23.28 16.00
N GLY A 362 -11.14 22.69 15.55
CA GLY A 362 -11.07 21.84 14.38
C GLY A 362 -11.46 20.39 14.64
N ALA A 363 -11.61 19.64 13.56
CA ALA A 363 -11.87 18.21 13.60
C ALA A 363 -10.64 17.48 14.17
N GLY A 364 -10.88 16.47 15.01
CA GLY A 364 -9.80 15.66 15.58
C GLY A 364 -8.75 16.44 16.38
N ALA A 365 -9.12 17.60 16.93
CA ALA A 365 -8.18 18.50 17.58
C ALA A 365 -7.39 17.82 18.70
N ASP A 366 -6.10 18.08 18.72
CA ASP A 366 -5.19 17.60 19.75
C ASP A 366 -5.55 18.23 21.10
N TYR A 367 -5.75 17.36 22.08
CA TYR A 367 -6.01 17.72 23.47
C TYR A 367 -4.72 18.01 24.23
N CYS A 368 -3.58 17.54 23.74
CA CYS A 368 -2.24 17.73 24.26
C CYS A 368 -1.25 18.40 23.28
N PRO A 369 -1.49 19.65 22.77
CA PRO A 369 -0.74 20.33 21.67
C PRO A 369 0.78 20.55 21.80
N SER A 370 1.45 19.95 22.76
CA SER A 370 2.88 20.15 23.02
C SER A 370 3.55 18.88 23.54
N ILE A 371 2.81 17.78 23.60
CA ILE A 371 3.21 16.48 24.10
C ILE A 371 2.75 15.45 23.06
N PRO A 372 3.67 14.93 22.25
CA PRO A 372 3.29 14.06 21.15
C PRO A 372 2.62 12.79 21.68
N GLY A 373 1.51 12.41 21.05
CA GLY A 373 0.65 11.32 21.47
C GLY A 373 -0.01 10.55 20.34
N THR A 374 -0.68 9.46 20.68
CA THR A 374 -1.41 8.62 19.71
C THR A 374 -2.83 8.30 20.15
N SER A 375 -3.29 8.86 21.27
CA SER A 375 -4.63 8.59 21.79
C SER A 375 -5.72 9.07 20.81
N THR A 376 -6.81 8.33 20.72
CA THR A 376 -7.93 8.60 19.79
C THR A 376 -9.32 8.44 20.41
N LYS A 377 -9.42 7.94 21.66
CA LYS A 377 -10.69 7.59 22.31
C LYS A 377 -11.15 8.64 23.31
N ASN A 378 -12.47 8.64 23.56
CA ASN A 378 -13.16 9.45 24.57
C ASN A 378 -12.93 10.98 24.48
N GLY A 379 -12.51 11.49 23.31
CA GLY A 379 -12.28 12.91 23.07
C GLY A 379 -10.97 13.45 23.64
N ILE A 380 -10.09 12.60 24.18
CA ILE A 380 -8.70 12.94 24.48
C ILE A 380 -7.86 12.40 23.33
N ILE A 381 -7.73 13.20 22.28
CA ILE A 381 -7.01 12.87 21.05
C ILE A 381 -5.61 13.51 21.14
N GLY A 382 -4.57 12.87 20.60
CA GLY A 382 -3.19 13.41 20.53
C GLY A 382 -2.44 13.46 21.86
N CYS A 383 -2.91 12.75 22.89
CA CYS A 383 -2.18 12.60 24.14
C CYS A 383 -1.41 11.28 24.18
N ILE A 384 -0.46 11.20 25.12
CA ILE A 384 0.35 9.98 25.37
C ILE A 384 -0.60 8.78 25.55
N ASP A 385 -0.33 7.74 24.77
CA ASP A 385 -0.97 6.43 24.78
C ASP A 385 0.18 5.40 24.71
N SER A 386 0.58 4.91 25.89
CA SER A 386 1.83 4.16 26.08
C SER A 386 1.78 2.74 25.51
N ASP A 387 0.59 2.17 25.32
CA ASP A 387 0.40 0.81 24.80
C ASP A 387 -0.31 0.73 23.45
N GLY A 388 -0.88 1.84 22.97
CA GLY A 388 -1.40 2.00 21.62
C GLY A 388 -2.83 1.48 21.41
N ASP A 389 -3.63 1.35 22.47
CA ASP A 389 -5.03 0.90 22.35
C ASP A 389 -6.02 2.04 21.99
N GLY A 390 -5.50 3.27 21.98
CA GLY A 390 -6.21 4.50 21.66
C GLY A 390 -6.74 5.26 22.87
N TRP A 391 -6.66 4.75 24.10
CA TRP A 391 -6.96 5.51 25.30
C TRP A 391 -5.72 6.26 25.77
N ALA A 392 -5.89 7.51 26.21
CA ALA A 392 -4.76 8.27 26.72
C ALA A 392 -4.38 7.77 28.13
N ASP A 393 -3.10 7.69 28.46
CA ASP A 393 -2.56 7.28 29.78
C ASP A 393 -3.23 8.00 30.96
N SER A 394 -3.73 9.21 30.73
CA SER A 394 -4.40 10.03 31.75
C SER A 394 -5.81 9.56 32.15
N ILE A 395 -6.45 8.75 31.30
CA ILE A 395 -7.81 8.21 31.46
C ILE A 395 -7.86 6.69 31.27
N ASP A 396 -6.72 6.08 31.01
CA ASP A 396 -6.53 4.65 30.97
C ASP A 396 -6.13 4.16 32.37
N ASP A 397 -6.92 3.26 32.95
CA ASP A 397 -6.63 2.71 34.27
C ASP A 397 -5.47 1.68 34.22
N LEU A 398 -5.19 1.13 33.04
CA LEU A 398 -4.15 0.14 32.75
C LEU A 398 -3.24 0.55 31.56
N PRO A 399 -2.50 1.70 31.62
CA PRO A 399 -1.80 2.31 30.47
C PRO A 399 -0.64 1.53 29.82
N ASN A 400 -0.41 0.28 30.22
CA ASN A 400 0.66 -0.56 29.68
C ASN A 400 0.12 -1.90 29.14
N ASN A 401 -1.20 -2.03 29.04
CA ASN A 401 -1.88 -3.22 28.57
C ASN A 401 -2.89 -2.85 27.47
N HIS A 402 -2.45 -2.95 26.21
CA HIS A 402 -3.24 -2.59 25.03
C HIS A 402 -4.61 -3.28 24.83
N GLU A 403 -4.94 -4.24 25.70
CA GLU A 403 -6.17 -5.02 25.68
C GLU A 403 -7.14 -4.57 26.79
N GLN A 404 -6.71 -3.68 27.70
CA GLN A 404 -7.44 -3.23 28.87
C GLN A 404 -7.24 -1.73 29.10
N TRP A 405 -8.33 -0.98 29.17
CA TRP A 405 -8.32 0.48 29.38
C TRP A 405 -9.14 0.97 30.57
N SER A 406 -9.82 0.06 31.27
CA SER A 406 -10.79 0.35 32.35
C SER A 406 -10.63 -0.67 33.47
N ASP A 407 -10.55 -0.18 34.70
CA ASP A 407 -10.45 -0.97 35.93
C ASP A 407 -11.25 -0.28 37.04
N ILE A 408 -12.57 -0.56 37.04
CA ILE A 408 -13.53 0.18 37.85
C ILE A 408 -13.38 -0.03 39.37
N ASP A 409 -12.88 -1.18 39.81
CA ASP A 409 -12.64 -1.49 41.22
C ASP A 409 -11.16 -1.38 41.63
N SER A 410 -10.27 -1.17 40.65
CA SER A 410 -8.85 -0.94 40.81
C SER A 410 -8.11 -2.13 41.42
N ASP A 411 -8.52 -3.35 41.08
CA ASP A 411 -7.89 -4.59 41.53
C ASP A 411 -6.69 -5.03 40.64
N GLY A 412 -6.48 -4.35 39.52
CA GLY A 412 -5.41 -4.61 38.55
C GLY A 412 -5.79 -5.58 37.43
N PHE A 413 -7.04 -6.04 37.36
CA PHE A 413 -7.62 -6.77 36.24
C PHE A 413 -8.56 -5.83 35.47
N GLY A 414 -8.47 -5.83 34.14
CA GLY A 414 -9.24 -4.88 33.34
C GLY A 414 -10.63 -5.40 33.00
N ASP A 415 -11.61 -4.50 32.91
CA ASP A 415 -13.03 -4.81 32.68
C ASP A 415 -13.31 -5.52 31.34
N ASN A 416 -12.39 -5.44 30.37
CA ASN A 416 -12.54 -6.12 29.09
C ASN A 416 -12.24 -7.61 29.23
N ILE A 417 -13.27 -8.42 29.47
CA ILE A 417 -13.21 -9.88 29.66
C ILE A 417 -12.45 -10.60 28.54
N GLY A 418 -12.46 -10.06 27.31
CA GLY A 418 -11.77 -10.65 26.16
C GLY A 418 -10.26 -10.42 26.13
N GLY A 419 -9.75 -9.49 26.95
CA GLY A 419 -8.35 -9.11 27.01
C GLY A 419 -7.54 -9.92 28.02
N GLN A 420 -6.21 -9.84 27.92
CA GLN A 420 -5.28 -10.34 28.92
C GLN A 420 -5.56 -9.69 30.27
N MET A 421 -5.58 -10.51 31.32
CA MET A 421 -5.93 -10.09 32.68
C MET A 421 -7.33 -9.45 32.75
N GLY A 422 -8.28 -9.98 31.97
CA GLY A 422 -9.68 -9.55 32.03
C GLY A 422 -10.35 -9.95 33.35
N ASP A 423 -11.05 -9.02 33.96
CA ASP A 423 -11.79 -9.17 35.21
C ASP A 423 -13.16 -9.79 34.97
N TRP A 424 -13.40 -10.94 35.62
CA TRP A 424 -14.67 -11.65 35.59
C TRP A 424 -15.64 -11.13 36.65
N CYS A 425 -15.12 -10.39 37.63
CA CYS A 425 -15.78 -9.85 38.80
C CYS A 425 -15.55 -8.33 38.90
N GLN A 426 -16.04 -7.60 37.88
CA GLN A 426 -15.92 -6.14 37.67
C GLN A 426 -16.24 -5.23 38.87
N GLN A 427 -16.71 -5.73 40.02
CA GLN A 427 -17.06 -4.91 41.18
C GLN A 427 -16.65 -5.58 42.49
N THR A 428 -15.41 -6.06 42.55
CA THR A 428 -14.81 -6.58 43.76
C THR A 428 -14.88 -5.54 44.87
N LEU A 429 -15.24 -6.00 46.07
CA LEU A 429 -15.32 -5.12 47.23
C LEU A 429 -13.92 -4.55 47.55
N ALA A 430 -13.82 -3.24 47.80
CA ALA A 430 -12.54 -2.57 48.08
C ALA A 430 -11.70 -3.15 49.25
N SER A 431 -12.27 -3.99 50.12
CA SER A 431 -11.52 -4.72 51.17
C SER A 431 -10.89 -6.03 50.68
N GLU A 432 -11.23 -6.46 49.47
CA GLU A 432 -10.92 -7.78 48.89
C GLU A 432 -10.08 -7.68 47.61
N ILE A 433 -9.91 -6.49 47.03
CA ILE A 433 -9.10 -6.22 45.83
C ILE A 433 -7.65 -6.76 45.94
N ASP A 434 -7.04 -6.75 47.13
CA ASP A 434 -5.69 -7.30 47.33
C ASP A 434 -5.65 -8.86 47.37
N GLN A 435 -6.81 -9.51 47.31
CA GLN A 435 -7.00 -10.96 47.48
C GLN A 435 -7.67 -11.62 46.27
N VAL A 436 -7.75 -10.91 45.15
CA VAL A 436 -8.34 -11.41 43.92
C VAL A 436 -7.53 -12.59 43.36
N ASN A 437 -8.22 -13.52 42.72
CA ASN A 437 -7.59 -14.67 42.07
C ASN A 437 -7.12 -14.29 40.65
N TYR A 438 -6.74 -15.29 39.84
CA TYR A 438 -6.30 -15.06 38.44
C TYR A 438 -7.42 -14.60 37.49
N GLN A 439 -8.66 -14.48 37.98
CA GLN A 439 -9.84 -14.06 37.24
C GLN A 439 -10.35 -12.68 37.70
N GLY A 440 -9.64 -11.98 38.60
CA GLY A 440 -10.09 -10.71 39.20
C GLY A 440 -11.14 -10.87 40.31
N CYS A 441 -11.46 -12.10 40.75
CA CYS A 441 -12.53 -12.30 41.73
C CYS A 441 -12.01 -12.35 43.17
N GLY A 442 -12.57 -11.51 44.04
CA GLY A 442 -12.30 -11.51 45.47
C GLY A 442 -12.88 -12.73 46.21
N PRO A 443 -12.45 -13.01 47.46
CA PRO A 443 -12.92 -14.16 48.24
C PRO A 443 -14.43 -14.22 48.50
N SER A 444 -15.15 -13.09 48.47
CA SER A 444 -16.61 -13.10 48.64
C SER A 444 -17.40 -13.42 47.37
N GLU A 445 -16.75 -13.37 46.21
CA GLU A 445 -17.36 -13.55 44.89
C GLU A 445 -17.07 -14.91 44.27
N ARG A 446 -16.13 -15.65 44.86
CA ARG A 446 -15.72 -17.00 44.46
C ARG A 446 -16.26 -18.07 45.40
N ASP A 447 -16.43 -19.25 44.83
CA ASP A 447 -16.85 -20.50 45.46
C ASP A 447 -15.97 -21.60 44.84
N SER A 448 -14.87 -21.95 45.53
CA SER A 448 -13.78 -22.75 44.96
C SER A 448 -14.14 -24.21 44.69
N ASP A 449 -15.09 -24.77 45.43
CA ASP A 449 -15.53 -26.17 45.34
C ASP A 449 -16.99 -26.32 44.88
N ASP A 450 -17.64 -25.21 44.50
CA ASP A 450 -19.00 -25.11 43.98
C ASP A 450 -20.04 -25.72 44.95
N ASP A 451 -19.88 -25.48 46.26
CA ASP A 451 -20.77 -25.98 47.30
C ASP A 451 -21.88 -24.99 47.72
N GLY A 452 -21.81 -23.76 47.21
CA GLY A 452 -22.76 -22.68 47.44
C GLY A 452 -22.42 -21.76 48.61
N VAL A 453 -21.29 -21.97 49.30
CA VAL A 453 -20.73 -21.07 50.32
C VAL A 453 -19.49 -20.40 49.73
N ASN A 454 -19.47 -19.06 49.75
CA ASN A 454 -18.31 -18.34 49.22
C ASN A 454 -17.08 -18.52 50.10
N ASP A 455 -15.89 -18.45 49.48
CA ASP A 455 -14.62 -18.76 50.14
C ASP A 455 -14.34 -17.95 51.41
N ILE A 456 -14.84 -16.72 51.52
CA ILE A 456 -14.67 -15.90 52.74
C ILE A 456 -15.46 -16.46 53.93
N SER A 457 -16.56 -17.17 53.68
CA SER A 457 -17.44 -17.76 54.70
C SER A 457 -17.27 -19.27 54.82
N ASP A 458 -16.55 -19.88 53.89
CA ASP A 458 -16.34 -21.32 53.80
C ASP A 458 -15.18 -21.78 54.69
N SER A 459 -15.50 -22.71 55.59
CA SER A 459 -14.53 -23.34 56.49
C SER A 459 -13.91 -24.62 55.91
N CYS A 460 -14.50 -25.13 54.83
CA CYS A 460 -14.16 -26.37 54.15
C CYS A 460 -13.99 -26.18 52.63
N PRO A 461 -12.99 -25.38 52.17
CA PRO A 461 -12.82 -24.90 50.78
C PRO A 461 -12.50 -25.97 49.71
N ASP A 462 -12.57 -27.25 50.07
CA ASP A 462 -12.23 -28.39 49.21
C ASP A 462 -13.26 -29.53 49.42
N THR A 463 -14.54 -29.19 49.59
CA THR A 463 -15.66 -30.12 49.69
C THR A 463 -15.72 -31.04 48.46
N PRO A 464 -15.79 -32.37 48.65
CA PRO A 464 -15.87 -33.29 47.53
C PRO A 464 -17.05 -32.96 46.59
N PRO A 465 -16.87 -32.93 45.25
CA PRO A 465 -17.91 -32.52 44.31
C PRO A 465 -19.21 -33.34 44.32
N MET A 466 -19.17 -34.55 44.89
CA MET A 466 -20.38 -35.38 45.06
C MET A 466 -21.18 -35.02 46.32
N GLU A 467 -20.61 -34.21 47.20
CA GLU A 467 -21.14 -33.82 48.50
C GLU A 467 -21.40 -32.31 48.60
N SER A 468 -20.89 -31.52 47.65
CA SER A 468 -21.03 -30.05 47.60
C SER A 468 -22.50 -29.57 47.65
N THR A 469 -23.44 -30.37 47.13
CA THR A 469 -24.88 -30.05 47.25
C THR A 469 -25.50 -30.27 48.63
N ASN A 470 -24.76 -30.85 49.58
CA ASN A 470 -25.23 -31.25 50.91
C ASN A 470 -24.25 -30.84 52.02
N VAL A 471 -23.87 -29.56 52.01
CA VAL A 471 -23.03 -28.91 53.02
C VAL A 471 -23.86 -28.17 54.07
N ASP A 472 -23.24 -27.81 55.18
CA ASP A 472 -23.84 -26.92 56.18
C ASP A 472 -23.62 -25.43 55.85
N ILE A 473 -23.96 -24.55 56.80
CA ILE A 473 -23.79 -23.10 56.63
C ILE A 473 -22.32 -22.64 56.55
N THR A 474 -21.37 -23.55 56.82
CA THR A 474 -19.94 -23.29 56.81
C THR A 474 -19.23 -23.96 55.64
N GLY A 475 -19.99 -24.53 54.68
CA GLY A 475 -19.43 -25.23 53.51
C GLY A 475 -18.96 -26.66 53.81
N CYS A 476 -19.02 -27.12 55.05
CA CYS A 476 -18.52 -28.45 55.37
C CYS A 476 -19.55 -29.53 55.05
N SER A 477 -19.17 -30.60 54.34
CA SER A 477 -20.00 -31.80 54.20
C SER A 477 -19.91 -32.72 55.41
N ALA A 478 -20.82 -33.69 55.52
CA ALA A 478 -20.79 -34.68 56.61
C ALA A 478 -19.48 -35.49 56.66
N SER A 479 -18.78 -35.66 55.53
CA SER A 479 -17.51 -36.40 55.53
C SER A 479 -16.32 -35.58 56.05
N GLN A 480 -16.44 -34.25 56.05
CA GLN A 480 -15.43 -33.31 56.55
C GLN A 480 -15.70 -32.85 58.00
N ARG A 481 -16.94 -33.00 58.49
CA ARG A 481 -17.32 -32.68 59.86
C ARG A 481 -17.05 -33.85 60.81
N ASP A 482 -16.54 -33.51 61.99
CA ASP A 482 -16.28 -34.42 63.12
C ASP A 482 -16.79 -33.70 64.38
N LEU A 483 -18.02 -34.03 64.79
CA LEU A 483 -18.82 -33.24 65.73
C LEU A 483 -18.30 -33.35 67.17
N ASP A 484 -17.81 -34.53 67.57
CA ASP A 484 -17.35 -34.82 68.93
C ASP A 484 -15.81 -35.00 69.04
N LYS A 485 -15.11 -35.01 67.91
CA LYS A 485 -13.65 -34.94 67.76
C LYS A 485 -12.93 -36.22 68.13
N ASP A 486 -13.53 -37.37 67.86
CA ASP A 486 -12.89 -38.67 68.07
C ASP A 486 -12.13 -39.19 66.84
N GLY A 487 -12.26 -38.50 65.70
CA GLY A 487 -11.57 -38.80 64.45
C GLY A 487 -12.37 -39.65 63.46
N ALA A 488 -13.60 -40.04 63.79
CA ALA A 488 -14.60 -40.43 62.81
C ALA A 488 -15.36 -39.19 62.32
N SER A 489 -15.69 -39.13 61.02
CA SER A 489 -16.53 -38.05 60.51
C SER A 489 -18.00 -38.44 60.59
N GLU A 490 -18.91 -37.44 60.61
CA GLU A 490 -20.36 -37.67 60.70
C GLU A 490 -20.89 -38.60 59.58
N ALA A 491 -20.18 -38.73 58.47
CA ALA A 491 -20.55 -39.65 57.38
C ALA A 491 -20.33 -41.13 57.71
N VAL A 492 -19.46 -41.44 58.68
CA VAL A 492 -19.04 -42.81 59.02
C VAL A 492 -19.13 -43.13 60.51
N ASP A 493 -19.37 -42.12 61.34
CA ASP A 493 -19.55 -42.25 62.78
C ASP A 493 -20.99 -42.73 63.09
N PHE A 494 -21.08 -43.67 64.01
CA PHE A 494 -22.34 -44.24 64.46
C PHE A 494 -23.05 -43.32 65.46
N ASP A 495 -22.29 -42.66 66.35
CA ASP A 495 -22.81 -41.76 67.37
C ASP A 495 -21.98 -40.48 67.42
N ASP A 496 -22.32 -39.53 66.53
CA ASP A 496 -21.71 -38.18 66.41
C ASP A 496 -21.74 -37.34 67.71
N THR A 497 -22.27 -37.87 68.82
CA THR A 497 -22.35 -37.20 70.12
C THR A 497 -21.59 -37.91 71.23
N ASP A 498 -21.08 -39.13 70.99
CA ASP A 498 -20.30 -39.91 71.93
C ASP A 498 -18.91 -40.26 71.37
N PRO A 499 -17.86 -39.49 71.75
CA PRO A 499 -16.52 -39.67 71.21
C PRO A 499 -15.80 -40.94 71.69
N SER A 500 -16.54 -41.83 72.36
CA SER A 500 -16.09 -43.16 72.73
C SER A 500 -16.63 -44.27 71.82
N GLN A 501 -17.55 -43.98 70.89
CA GLN A 501 -18.21 -44.97 70.03
C GLN A 501 -18.26 -44.54 68.55
N THR A 502 -17.33 -45.04 67.73
CA THR A 502 -17.26 -44.69 66.30
C THR A 502 -17.98 -45.66 65.35
N MET A 503 -18.33 -46.87 65.80
CA MET A 503 -18.89 -47.93 64.95
C MET A 503 -19.89 -48.79 65.73
N ASP A 504 -20.91 -49.27 65.02
CA ASP A 504 -21.87 -50.29 65.44
C ASP A 504 -21.93 -51.35 64.33
N THR A 505 -21.24 -52.47 64.53
CA THR A 505 -21.02 -53.46 63.48
C THR A 505 -22.27 -54.29 63.16
N ASP A 506 -23.13 -54.55 64.14
CA ASP A 506 -24.33 -55.38 63.96
C ASP A 506 -25.65 -54.60 63.92
N GLY A 507 -25.59 -53.29 64.18
CA GLY A 507 -26.67 -52.33 63.97
C GLY A 507 -27.75 -52.38 65.03
N ASP A 508 -27.41 -52.80 66.25
CA ASP A 508 -28.35 -52.97 67.36
C ASP A 508 -28.51 -51.74 68.27
N GLY A 509 -27.70 -50.72 68.04
CA GLY A 509 -27.73 -49.46 68.76
C GLY A 509 -26.71 -49.37 69.90
N PHE A 510 -25.84 -50.36 70.09
CA PHE A 510 -24.72 -50.32 71.04
C PHE A 510 -23.38 -50.26 70.28
N GLY A 511 -22.50 -49.37 70.68
CA GLY A 511 -21.24 -49.17 69.94
C GLY A 511 -20.21 -50.27 70.23
N ASP A 512 -19.41 -50.63 69.22
CA ASP A 512 -18.42 -51.70 69.24
C ASP A 512 -17.36 -51.58 70.35
N ASN A 513 -17.08 -50.35 70.82
CA ASN A 513 -16.08 -50.14 71.85
C ASN A 513 -16.65 -50.51 73.22
N ALA A 514 -16.40 -51.75 73.65
CA ALA A 514 -16.81 -52.26 74.97
C ALA A 514 -16.33 -51.43 76.18
N SER A 515 -15.33 -50.55 75.99
CA SER A 515 -14.85 -49.62 77.03
C SER A 515 -15.44 -48.21 76.95
N GLY A 516 -16.17 -47.91 75.89
CA GLY A 516 -16.92 -46.67 75.69
C GLY A 516 -18.26 -46.66 76.41
N THR A 517 -19.00 -45.56 76.29
CA THR A 517 -20.36 -45.47 76.83
C THR A 517 -21.25 -46.44 76.07
N ASN A 518 -22.09 -47.20 76.78
CA ASN A 518 -23.02 -48.17 76.19
C ASN A 518 -22.37 -49.14 75.18
N GLY A 519 -21.13 -49.56 75.43
CA GLY A 519 -20.44 -50.50 74.56
C GLY A 519 -21.11 -51.87 74.48
N ASP A 520 -21.11 -52.44 73.29
CA ASP A 520 -21.69 -53.73 72.98
C ASP A 520 -20.82 -54.90 73.51
N GLY A 521 -21.47 -55.80 74.25
CA GLY A 521 -20.91 -57.04 74.74
C GLY A 521 -20.93 -58.17 73.71
N CYS A 522 -21.64 -57.99 72.59
CA CYS A 522 -21.90 -58.97 71.55
C CYS A 522 -21.74 -58.45 70.11
N MET A 523 -20.74 -57.62 69.83
CA MET A 523 -20.34 -56.96 68.55
C MET A 523 -20.79 -57.54 67.17
N TRP A 524 -21.02 -58.85 67.06
CA TRP A 524 -21.38 -59.53 65.80
C TRP A 524 -22.81 -60.08 65.79
N TYR A 525 -23.56 -59.91 66.87
CA TYR A 525 -24.85 -60.53 67.11
C TYR A 525 -25.81 -59.54 67.75
N SER A 526 -26.55 -58.84 66.88
CA SER A 526 -27.50 -57.81 67.29
C SER A 526 -28.43 -58.28 68.40
N GLY A 527 -28.54 -57.49 69.47
CA GLY A 527 -29.34 -57.84 70.63
C GLY A 527 -29.97 -56.64 71.33
N THR A 528 -30.68 -56.91 72.42
CA THR A 528 -31.41 -55.88 73.17
C THR A 528 -31.17 -55.93 74.67
N SER A 529 -30.29 -56.82 75.15
CA SER A 529 -29.92 -56.87 76.56
C SER A 529 -29.35 -55.52 77.00
N THR A 530 -29.65 -55.11 78.24
CA THR A 530 -29.23 -53.83 78.81
C THR A 530 -28.64 -53.95 80.22
N GLU A 531 -28.95 -55.01 80.96
CA GLU A 531 -28.62 -55.15 82.38
C GLU A 531 -27.31 -55.91 82.63
N ASP A 532 -26.95 -56.86 81.76
CA ASP A 532 -25.70 -57.62 81.86
C ASP A 532 -24.73 -57.30 80.71
N ARG A 533 -24.73 -58.10 79.64
CA ARG A 533 -23.97 -57.85 78.43
C ARG A 533 -24.87 -57.09 77.47
N ARG A 534 -24.66 -55.78 77.42
CA ARG A 534 -25.41 -54.90 76.52
C ARG A 534 -25.22 -55.32 75.06
N GLY A 535 -26.27 -55.19 74.24
CA GLY A 535 -26.26 -55.59 72.82
C GLY A 535 -26.24 -57.11 72.55
N CYS A 536 -26.30 -57.94 73.58
CA CYS A 536 -26.47 -59.38 73.39
C CYS A 536 -27.94 -59.78 73.19
N GLN A 537 -28.16 -60.89 72.47
CA GLN A 537 -29.47 -61.50 72.26
C GLN A 537 -30.19 -61.66 73.61
N ASP A 538 -31.41 -61.13 73.67
CA ASP A 538 -32.33 -61.22 74.81
C ASP A 538 -33.67 -61.67 74.24
N SER A 539 -33.98 -62.96 74.39
CA SER A 539 -35.09 -63.60 73.69
C SER A 539 -36.47 -63.30 74.27
N ASP A 540 -36.55 -62.84 75.52
CA ASP A 540 -37.82 -62.49 76.19
C ASP A 540 -37.93 -61.01 76.59
N SER A 541 -36.89 -60.22 76.33
CA SER A 541 -36.85 -58.77 76.52
C SER A 541 -36.94 -58.31 77.97
N ASP A 542 -36.42 -59.10 78.92
CA ASP A 542 -36.32 -58.72 80.33
C ASP A 542 -35.08 -57.88 80.67
N GLY A 543 -34.18 -57.71 79.71
CA GLY A 543 -32.95 -56.94 79.81
C GLY A 543 -31.69 -57.76 80.10
N TYR A 544 -31.80 -59.07 80.35
CA TYR A 544 -30.65 -59.97 80.54
C TYR A 544 -30.37 -60.80 79.28
N SER A 545 -29.10 -61.07 79.01
CA SER A 545 -28.68 -61.76 77.79
C SER A 545 -28.86 -63.29 77.86
N ASP A 546 -29.32 -63.89 76.77
CA ASP A 546 -29.35 -65.34 76.58
C ASP A 546 -27.94 -65.94 76.82
N PRO A 547 -27.86 -67.15 77.41
CA PRO A 547 -26.58 -67.79 77.69
C PRO A 547 -25.96 -68.34 76.39
N ASP A 548 -24.67 -68.10 76.21
CA ASP A 548 -23.89 -68.63 75.09
C ASP A 548 -22.65 -69.43 75.56
N SER A 549 -21.75 -69.74 74.62
CA SER A 549 -20.56 -70.52 74.93
C SER A 549 -19.57 -69.83 75.87
N ASP A 550 -19.55 -68.49 75.88
CA ASP A 550 -18.55 -67.68 76.58
C ASP A 550 -19.16 -66.95 77.80
N TRP A 551 -20.45 -66.62 77.76
CA TRP A 551 -21.23 -66.06 78.87
C TRP A 551 -22.36 -67.01 79.25
N THR A 552 -22.06 -67.88 80.19
CA THR A 552 -23.02 -68.83 80.73
C THR A 552 -23.82 -68.22 81.89
N THR A 553 -24.85 -68.93 82.35
CA THR A 553 -25.64 -68.54 83.53
C THR A 553 -24.82 -68.36 84.81
N GLU A 554 -23.64 -68.98 84.91
CA GLU A 554 -22.70 -68.77 86.02
C GLU A 554 -22.04 -67.37 85.98
N HIS A 555 -21.87 -66.81 84.78
CA HIS A 555 -21.32 -65.48 84.55
C HIS A 555 -22.37 -64.37 84.67
N GLY A 556 -23.65 -64.72 84.76
CA GLY A 556 -24.76 -63.76 84.92
C GLY A 556 -25.75 -63.73 83.77
N ALA A 557 -25.58 -64.58 82.75
CA ALA A 557 -26.54 -64.75 81.66
C ALA A 557 -27.90 -65.22 82.18
N ASP A 558 -28.95 -64.94 81.40
CA ASP A 558 -30.30 -65.32 81.70
C ASP A 558 -30.46 -66.85 81.78
N LYS A 559 -30.94 -67.32 82.93
CA LYS A 559 -31.23 -68.73 83.17
C LYS A 559 -32.56 -69.18 82.57
N TYR A 560 -33.49 -68.26 82.29
CA TYR A 560 -34.77 -68.53 81.67
C TYR A 560 -35.01 -67.69 80.39
N PRO A 561 -34.28 -67.95 79.28
CA PRO A 561 -34.28 -67.16 78.02
C PRO A 561 -35.61 -66.91 77.29
N TYR A 562 -36.73 -67.42 77.81
CA TYR A 562 -38.03 -67.34 77.16
C TYR A 562 -39.14 -66.97 78.16
N GLU A 563 -38.76 -66.43 79.32
CA GLU A 563 -39.64 -66.10 80.42
C GLU A 563 -39.25 -64.76 81.04
N GLU A 564 -39.83 -63.69 80.49
CA GLU A 564 -39.57 -62.27 80.82
C GLU A 564 -39.61 -61.92 82.32
N SER A 565 -40.20 -62.80 83.13
CA SER A 565 -40.40 -62.59 84.55
C SER A 565 -39.29 -63.18 85.44
N GLN A 566 -38.35 -63.94 84.87
CA GLN A 566 -37.30 -64.64 85.59
C GLN A 566 -35.99 -64.63 84.81
N TRP A 567 -34.89 -64.19 85.44
CA TRP A 567 -33.57 -64.23 84.79
C TRP A 567 -32.50 -65.01 85.54
N ARG A 568 -32.76 -65.35 86.80
CA ARG A 568 -31.80 -66.02 87.69
C ARG A 568 -32.49 -67.04 88.58
N ASP A 569 -31.79 -68.14 88.86
CA ASP A 569 -32.13 -69.11 89.91
C ASP A 569 -30.82 -69.45 90.62
N SER A 570 -30.68 -68.88 91.82
CA SER A 570 -29.43 -68.82 92.59
C SER A 570 -29.08 -70.12 93.31
N ASP A 571 -30.06 -70.96 93.65
CA ASP A 571 -29.82 -72.21 94.37
C ASP A 571 -29.91 -73.48 93.50
N GLY A 572 -30.38 -73.33 92.25
CA GLY A 572 -30.38 -74.38 91.24
C GLY A 572 -31.53 -75.37 91.35
N ASP A 573 -32.60 -75.04 92.08
CA ASP A 573 -33.72 -75.94 92.33
C ASP A 573 -34.83 -75.90 91.25
N GLY A 574 -34.72 -74.94 90.31
CA GLY A 574 -35.62 -74.77 89.19
C GLY A 574 -36.76 -73.79 89.44
N TYR A 575 -36.80 -73.10 90.58
CA TYR A 575 -37.63 -71.93 90.84
C TYR A 575 -36.81 -70.64 90.68
N GLY A 576 -37.40 -69.65 90.03
CA GLY A 576 -36.69 -68.40 89.72
C GLY A 576 -36.67 -67.45 90.92
N ASP A 577 -35.59 -66.69 91.05
CA ASP A 577 -35.33 -65.81 92.19
C ASP A 577 -36.37 -64.68 92.30
N ASN A 578 -36.97 -64.23 91.19
CA ASN A 578 -37.98 -63.17 91.21
C ASN A 578 -39.30 -63.67 91.77
N TRP A 579 -40.02 -62.79 92.47
CA TRP A 579 -41.29 -63.15 93.10
C TRP A 579 -42.46 -62.29 92.63
N GLY A 580 -43.59 -62.93 92.36
CA GLY A 580 -44.83 -62.26 91.95
C GLY A 580 -45.89 -62.13 93.03
N ASN A 581 -45.71 -62.81 94.17
CA ASN A 581 -46.66 -62.70 95.28
C ASN A 581 -46.28 -61.53 96.21
N SER A 582 -47.04 -60.44 96.14
CA SER A 582 -46.82 -59.25 96.99
C SER A 582 -46.88 -59.53 98.50
N THR A 583 -47.47 -60.64 98.93
CA THR A 583 -47.45 -61.04 100.35
C THR A 583 -46.05 -61.43 100.83
N TRP A 584 -45.12 -61.77 99.91
CA TRP A 584 -43.73 -62.10 100.21
C TRP A 584 -42.83 -60.86 100.32
N ASN A 585 -43.30 -59.66 99.92
CA ASN A 585 -42.50 -58.42 100.03
C ASN A 585 -42.00 -58.17 101.47
N LYS A 586 -42.76 -58.61 102.48
CA LYS A 586 -42.37 -58.48 103.90
C LYS A 586 -41.28 -59.47 104.33
N THR A 587 -41.20 -60.63 103.67
CA THR A 587 -40.19 -61.67 103.96
C THR A 587 -38.96 -61.56 103.06
N ARG A 588 -39.06 -60.82 101.94
CA ARG A 588 -37.99 -60.59 100.95
C ARG A 588 -37.12 -59.35 101.25
N SER A 589 -36.88 -59.03 102.52
CA SER A 589 -36.12 -57.84 102.92
C SER A 589 -34.59 -58.03 102.80
N ASP A 590 -33.92 -57.02 102.24
CA ASP A 590 -32.48 -56.79 101.98
C ASP A 590 -31.51 -57.98 102.09
N GLY A 591 -31.08 -58.47 100.92
CA GLY A 591 -29.95 -59.40 100.76
C GLY A 591 -30.28 -60.75 100.11
N LEU A 592 -31.55 -61.00 99.79
CA LEU A 592 -31.96 -62.20 99.04
C LEU A 592 -31.98 -61.92 97.52
N PRO A 593 -31.57 -62.89 96.67
CA PRO A 593 -31.64 -62.78 95.22
C PRO A 593 -33.05 -62.48 94.67
N GLY A 594 -33.12 -61.81 93.51
CA GLY A 594 -34.33 -61.52 92.75
C GLY A 594 -34.98 -60.16 93.05
N VAL A 595 -35.97 -59.80 92.24
CA VAL A 595 -36.81 -58.59 92.40
C VAL A 595 -38.30 -58.94 92.35
N PHE A 596 -39.16 -57.99 92.73
CA PHE A 596 -40.60 -58.15 92.60
C PHE A 596 -41.03 -57.93 91.15
N VAL A 597 -41.51 -58.98 90.49
CA VAL A 597 -42.10 -58.94 89.14
C VAL A 597 -43.51 -59.50 89.22
N SER A 598 -44.53 -58.72 88.82
CA SER A 598 -45.92 -59.18 88.87
C SER A 598 -46.10 -60.46 88.05
N ASP A 599 -46.81 -61.45 88.62
CA ASP A 599 -47.09 -62.74 87.96
C ASP A 599 -45.85 -63.60 87.60
N ALA A 600 -44.73 -63.40 88.31
CA ALA A 600 -43.50 -64.16 88.08
C ALA A 600 -43.71 -65.68 87.97
N TYR A 601 -43.16 -66.29 86.92
CA TYR A 601 -43.27 -67.71 86.63
C TYR A 601 -42.42 -68.54 87.61
N LYS A 602 -43.04 -69.54 88.25
CA LYS A 602 -42.41 -70.41 89.26
C LYS A 602 -41.50 -69.65 90.25
N PRO A 603 -42.06 -68.71 91.02
CA PRO A 603 -41.26 -67.88 91.92
C PRO A 603 -40.78 -68.71 93.11
N ASP A 604 -39.50 -68.59 93.44
CA ASP A 604 -38.92 -69.24 94.59
C ASP A 604 -39.26 -68.45 95.86
N ARG A 605 -39.69 -69.10 96.93
CA ARG A 605 -39.87 -68.45 98.22
C ARG A 605 -38.58 -68.46 99.06
N CYS A 606 -37.62 -69.32 98.74
CA CYS A 606 -36.34 -69.51 99.42
C CYS A 606 -35.13 -69.51 98.45
N PRO A 607 -34.78 -68.36 97.82
CA PRO A 607 -33.79 -68.26 96.70
C PRO A 607 -32.34 -68.67 96.97
N ASN A 608 -32.03 -69.19 98.16
CA ASN A 608 -30.70 -69.62 98.57
C ASN A 608 -30.70 -71.06 99.11
N GLU A 609 -31.84 -71.76 99.10
CA GLU A 609 -32.02 -73.06 99.76
C GLU A 609 -32.78 -74.06 98.87
N ALA A 610 -32.03 -74.81 98.06
CA ALA A 610 -32.62 -75.69 97.05
C ALA A 610 -33.53 -76.82 97.58
N ASN A 611 -34.70 -77.03 96.96
CA ASN A 611 -35.60 -78.15 97.24
C ASN A 611 -35.61 -79.23 96.13
N SER A 612 -35.45 -80.51 96.51
CA SER A 612 -35.47 -81.68 95.59
C SER A 612 -36.86 -82.29 95.30
N TYR A 613 -37.92 -81.93 96.03
CA TYR A 613 -39.26 -82.52 95.91
C TYR A 613 -40.37 -81.44 95.98
N GLY A 614 -40.64 -80.80 94.83
CA GLY A 614 -41.41 -79.55 94.74
C GLY A 614 -42.90 -79.61 95.13
N GLN A 615 -43.23 -79.27 96.38
CA GLN A 615 -44.60 -78.92 96.78
C GLN A 615 -44.71 -77.58 97.55
N THR A 616 -43.61 -76.88 97.79
CA THR A 616 -43.54 -75.67 98.65
C THR A 616 -42.79 -74.50 98.00
N PHE A 617 -43.15 -74.11 96.76
CA PHE A 617 -42.60 -72.91 96.08
C PHE A 617 -41.08 -72.71 96.31
N GLY A 618 -40.27 -73.71 95.95
CA GLY A 618 -38.80 -73.73 96.10
C GLY A 618 -38.22 -73.95 97.51
N CYS A 619 -39.02 -73.92 98.58
CA CYS A 619 -38.49 -74.10 99.95
C CYS A 619 -38.40 -75.58 100.41
N PRO A 620 -37.39 -75.98 101.21
CA PRO A 620 -37.25 -77.34 101.77
C PRO A 620 -38.43 -77.80 102.64
N ASP A 621 -38.71 -79.11 102.66
CA ASP A 621 -39.80 -79.72 103.44
C ASP A 621 -39.70 -79.43 104.95
N GLY A 622 -40.78 -78.87 105.53
CA GLY A 622 -40.88 -78.55 106.95
C GLY A 622 -40.58 -77.09 107.32
N THR A 623 -40.44 -76.22 106.32
CA THR A 623 -40.41 -74.76 106.49
C THR A 623 -41.78 -74.27 106.99
N ASP A 624 -41.84 -73.81 108.25
CA ASP A 624 -43.07 -73.27 108.88
C ASP A 624 -43.32 -71.83 108.41
N PHE A 625 -44.41 -71.64 107.67
CA PHE A 625 -44.81 -70.35 107.12
C PHE A 625 -46.13 -69.85 107.70
N GLY A 626 -46.48 -70.19 108.93
CA GLY A 626 -47.58 -69.55 109.70
C GLY A 626 -48.86 -69.26 108.91
N ASP A 627 -49.74 -70.26 108.77
CA ASP A 627 -51.00 -70.15 108.02
C ASP A 627 -52.00 -69.14 108.62
N ASP A 628 -52.68 -68.40 107.72
CA ASP A 628 -54.06 -67.93 107.96
C ASP A 628 -54.91 -68.22 106.72
N ASP A 629 -55.62 -69.35 106.78
CA ASP A 629 -56.76 -69.69 105.91
C ASP A 629 -58.01 -69.79 106.80
N THR A 630 -59.07 -69.01 106.52
CA THR A 630 -60.45 -69.47 106.71
C THR A 630 -61.51 -68.67 105.93
N THR A 631 -62.05 -69.31 104.88
CA THR A 631 -63.48 -69.59 104.58
C THR A 631 -64.53 -68.51 104.19
N SER A 632 -64.97 -68.60 102.93
CA SER A 632 -66.35 -68.74 102.35
C SER A 632 -67.66 -68.28 103.05
N THR A 633 -68.43 -67.49 102.27
CA THR A 633 -69.90 -67.51 101.97
C THR A 633 -70.99 -66.84 102.86
N VAL A 634 -71.61 -65.79 102.28
CA VAL A 634 -73.07 -65.46 102.09
C VAL A 634 -74.00 -65.27 103.32
N ASP A 635 -74.53 -64.06 103.58
CA ASP A 635 -75.90 -63.62 103.19
C ASP A 635 -76.28 -62.17 103.61
N LYS A 636 -77.28 -61.63 102.91
CA LYS A 636 -77.76 -60.24 102.75
C LYS A 636 -78.44 -59.56 103.97
N THR A 637 -78.37 -58.23 104.07
CA THR A 637 -79.48 -57.28 103.71
C THR A 637 -79.17 -55.79 104.02
N ALA A 638 -79.50 -54.93 103.04
CA ALA A 638 -79.85 -53.47 102.99
C ALA A 638 -79.62 -52.55 104.21
N SER A 639 -79.26 -51.26 104.08
CA SER A 639 -79.55 -50.25 103.04
C SER A 639 -78.60 -49.02 103.13
N GLN A 640 -78.35 -48.37 101.98
CA GLN A 640 -78.16 -46.91 101.72
C GLN A 640 -77.18 -46.10 102.62
N SER A 641 -76.29 -45.26 102.10
CA SER A 641 -76.31 -44.42 100.89
C SER A 641 -74.90 -43.84 100.62
N ASP A 642 -74.57 -43.69 99.32
CA ASP A 642 -73.83 -42.59 98.66
C ASP A 642 -72.38 -42.29 99.11
N GLU A 643 -71.34 -42.13 98.27
CA GLU A 643 -71.04 -41.94 96.83
C GLU A 643 -69.51 -42.26 96.72
N GLY A 644 -68.88 -42.99 95.78
CA GLY A 644 -68.90 -42.99 94.31
C GLY A 644 -67.69 -42.17 93.78
N GLY A 645 -66.69 -42.65 93.01
CA GLY A 645 -66.39 -43.92 92.36
C GLY A 645 -65.52 -43.69 91.09
N GLY A 646 -64.61 -44.61 90.76
CA GLY A 646 -63.94 -44.80 89.44
C GLY A 646 -62.44 -44.45 89.40
N ALA A 647 -61.41 -45.32 89.28
CA ALA A 647 -61.16 -46.64 88.68
C ALA A 647 -60.58 -46.64 87.25
N LEU A 648 -59.56 -47.50 87.06
CA LEU A 648 -59.16 -48.26 85.85
C LEU A 648 -58.38 -47.51 84.75
N MET A 649 -57.13 -47.84 84.38
CA MET A 649 -56.51 -49.06 83.82
C MET A 649 -56.88 -49.41 82.35
N MET A 650 -55.82 -49.47 81.53
CA MET A 650 -55.57 -50.19 80.27
C MET A 650 -56.43 -49.94 79.01
N LEU A 651 -55.76 -49.53 77.92
CA LEU A 651 -55.73 -50.30 76.65
C LEU A 651 -54.64 -49.79 75.69
N ILE A 652 -53.96 -50.78 75.09
CA ILE A 652 -52.88 -50.76 74.11
C ILE A 652 -53.37 -50.29 72.73
N ALA A 653 -52.39 -49.89 71.90
CA ALA A 653 -52.30 -50.05 70.44
C ALA A 653 -52.57 -48.84 69.50
N VAL A 654 -51.45 -48.39 68.91
CA VAL A 654 -51.16 -48.42 67.45
C VAL A 654 -51.20 -47.07 66.70
N ILE A 655 -50.04 -46.79 66.07
CA ILE A 655 -49.68 -45.82 65.01
C ILE A 655 -49.22 -44.43 65.50
N GLY A 656 -47.90 -44.32 65.66
CA GLY A 656 -47.13 -43.09 65.50
C GLY A 656 -46.32 -43.13 64.18
N PHE A 657 -47.00 -43.37 63.06
CA PHE A 657 -46.49 -43.08 61.73
C PHE A 657 -47.27 -41.86 61.22
N LEU A 658 -46.56 -40.89 60.64
CA LEU A 658 -47.07 -39.71 59.92
C LEU A 658 -47.36 -38.45 60.76
N VAL A 659 -46.29 -37.73 61.12
CA VAL A 659 -46.33 -36.26 61.23
C VAL A 659 -45.38 -35.65 60.19
N VAL A 660 -45.62 -36.01 58.93
CA VAL A 660 -45.33 -35.18 57.76
C VAL A 660 -46.65 -35.10 57.00
N SER A 661 -47.43 -34.05 57.24
CA SER A 661 -48.50 -33.50 56.39
C SER A 661 -49.55 -32.75 57.21
N ALA A 662 -49.25 -31.49 57.55
CA ALA A 662 -50.29 -30.55 57.99
C ALA A 662 -49.93 -29.12 57.59
N LEU A 663 -49.73 -28.88 56.29
CA LEU A 663 -49.66 -27.53 55.74
C LEU A 663 -50.28 -27.43 54.33
N VAL A 664 -51.45 -28.03 54.08
CA VAL A 664 -52.33 -27.57 53.00
C VAL A 664 -53.80 -27.82 53.34
N ALA A 665 -54.53 -26.72 53.54
CA ALA A 665 -55.95 -26.49 53.20
C ALA A 665 -56.34 -25.21 53.94
N SER A 666 -56.78 -24.08 53.38
CA SER A 666 -57.58 -23.77 52.21
C SER A 666 -58.16 -22.37 52.54
N ILE A 667 -58.24 -21.44 51.59
CA ILE A 667 -59.45 -20.62 51.30
C ILE A 667 -59.15 -19.70 50.10
N VAL A 668 -60.12 -19.69 49.21
CA VAL A 668 -60.23 -19.09 47.87
C VAL A 668 -60.73 -17.64 47.95
N ILE A 669 -60.40 -16.76 46.98
CA ILE A 669 -61.36 -15.93 46.17
C ILE A 669 -60.65 -14.98 45.15
N ILE A 670 -60.82 -15.32 43.86
CA ILE A 670 -61.26 -14.58 42.64
C ILE A 670 -61.01 -13.05 42.47
N LEU A 671 -60.45 -12.68 41.29
CA LEU A 671 -60.88 -11.70 40.22
C LEU A 671 -59.63 -11.15 39.50
N ARG A 672 -59.47 -10.89 38.18
CA ARG A 672 -60.26 -10.97 36.93
C ARG A 672 -59.28 -10.78 35.73
N LYS A 673 -59.63 -11.34 34.56
CA LYS A 673 -59.02 -11.22 33.19
C LYS A 673 -59.13 -9.79 32.57
N PRO A 674 -58.52 -9.40 31.40
CA PRO A 674 -58.53 -10.07 30.05
C PRO A 674 -57.19 -10.06 29.23
N THR A 675 -56.81 -11.11 28.46
CA THR A 675 -57.01 -11.43 27.00
C THR A 675 -56.55 -10.36 25.99
N ALA A 676 -55.91 -10.61 24.83
CA ALA A 676 -55.87 -11.72 23.86
C ALA A 676 -54.59 -11.59 22.98
N GLY A 677 -53.95 -12.64 22.45
CA GLY A 677 -54.30 -13.43 21.25
C GLY A 677 -52.98 -13.65 20.48
N GLY A 678 -52.62 -14.73 19.79
CA GLY A 678 -53.32 -15.90 19.31
C GLY A 678 -52.80 -16.18 17.89
N LYS A 679 -52.01 -17.25 17.68
CA LYS A 679 -52.20 -18.21 16.57
C LYS A 679 -51.19 -19.36 16.62
N ALA A 680 -51.76 -20.53 16.39
CA ALA A 680 -51.13 -21.82 16.28
C ALA A 680 -50.97 -22.21 14.80
N GLY A 681 -50.15 -23.24 14.57
CA GLY A 681 -50.19 -24.10 13.39
C GLY A 681 -48.77 -24.41 12.92
N GLY A 682 -48.31 -25.66 12.84
CA GLY A 682 -48.93 -26.94 13.02
C GLY A 682 -47.88 -27.98 12.63
N GLY A 683 -47.74 -29.03 13.43
CA GLY A 683 -46.77 -30.09 13.15
C GLY A 683 -47.09 -30.86 11.88
N LYS A 684 -46.07 -31.55 11.36
CA LYS A 684 -46.25 -32.90 10.83
C LYS A 684 -44.99 -33.73 10.95
N THR A 685 -45.27 -34.93 11.43
CA THR A 685 -44.42 -36.04 11.83
C THR A 685 -43.90 -36.89 10.68
N ARG A 686 -42.72 -37.49 10.94
CA ARG A 686 -42.32 -38.89 10.69
C ARG A 686 -42.15 -39.39 9.26
N GLY A 687 -40.92 -39.88 9.00
CA GLY A 687 -40.63 -40.85 7.93
C GLY A 687 -39.24 -41.47 8.08
N ARG A 688 -39.11 -42.45 8.99
CA ARG A 688 -37.91 -43.28 9.22
C ARG A 688 -37.86 -44.43 8.21
N LYS A 689 -36.69 -44.72 7.62
CA LYS A 689 -36.13 -46.06 7.22
C LYS A 689 -34.72 -45.84 6.62
N SER A 690 -33.64 -46.26 7.28
CA SER A 690 -33.01 -47.61 7.23
C SER A 690 -32.39 -47.92 5.85
N GLY A 691 -31.11 -48.22 5.67
CA GLY A 691 -29.99 -48.48 6.58
C GLY A 691 -28.75 -49.00 5.81
N LYS A 692 -27.74 -49.47 6.58
CA LYS A 692 -26.44 -50.09 6.21
C LYS A 692 -25.32 -49.06 5.92
N GLY A 693 -24.19 -48.99 6.60
CA GLY A 693 -23.52 -49.84 7.58
C GLY A 693 -22.12 -50.20 7.07
N LYS A 694 -21.07 -49.75 7.79
CA LYS A 694 -19.78 -50.42 8.12
C LYS A 694 -18.60 -49.43 8.32
N ASP A 695 -18.30 -49.17 9.59
CA ASP A 695 -17.03 -49.33 10.34
C ASP A 695 -15.64 -49.02 9.72
N TYR A 696 -14.97 -48.06 10.39
CA TYR A 696 -13.59 -48.02 10.96
C TYR A 696 -12.29 -47.90 10.10
N ASP A 697 -11.60 -46.75 10.28
CA ASP A 697 -10.18 -46.42 10.66
C ASP A 697 -9.07 -47.53 10.57
N PRO A 698 -7.71 -47.30 10.53
CA PRO A 698 -6.85 -46.09 10.63
C PRO A 698 -5.54 -46.03 9.77
N TYR A 699 -4.75 -44.96 9.98
CA TYR A 699 -3.32 -44.67 9.67
C TYR A 699 -2.35 -45.83 9.32
N ALA A 700 -1.45 -45.57 8.34
CA ALA A 700 0.04 -45.64 8.42
C ALA A 700 0.78 -46.13 7.13
N TRP A 701 1.91 -45.43 6.83
CA TRP A 701 3.15 -45.87 6.11
C TRP A 701 3.05 -46.14 4.57
N THR A 702 4.04 -45.89 3.69
CA THR A 702 5.51 -45.89 3.79
C THR A 702 6.21 -45.25 2.57
N GLN A 703 7.49 -44.93 2.79
CA GLN A 703 8.57 -44.51 1.88
C GLN A 703 8.88 -45.39 0.66
N LYS A 704 9.61 -44.82 -0.30
CA LYS A 704 10.62 -45.54 -1.11
C LYS A 704 11.91 -44.74 -1.23
N SER A 705 13.01 -45.37 -0.83
CA SER A 705 14.40 -44.97 -1.00
C SER A 705 14.97 -45.44 -2.35
N SER A 706 16.14 -44.88 -2.72
CA SER A 706 17.32 -45.57 -3.31
C SER A 706 18.47 -44.53 -3.32
N SER A 707 19.42 -44.62 -2.39
CA SER A 707 20.72 -45.34 -2.47
C SER A 707 21.85 -44.41 -3.00
N GLU A 708 22.75 -43.91 -2.13
CA GLU A 708 24.09 -44.48 -1.78
C GLU A 708 25.18 -44.06 -2.81
N VAL A 709 26.42 -43.66 -2.53
CA VAL A 709 27.36 -43.79 -1.39
C VAL A 709 28.51 -42.73 -1.55
N ALA A 710 29.13 -42.35 -0.43
CA ALA A 710 30.58 -42.09 -0.21
C ALA A 710 31.26 -40.87 -0.89
N ALA A 711 32.23 -40.18 -0.28
CA ALA A 711 32.83 -40.15 1.06
C ALA A 711 33.87 -39.00 1.05
N ASP A 712 34.21 -38.49 2.25
CA ASP A 712 35.54 -38.00 2.68
C ASP A 712 36.16 -36.81 1.90
N ASP A 713 36.87 -35.83 2.47
CA ASP A 713 37.34 -35.47 3.81
C ASP A 713 37.94 -34.04 3.64
N ASP A 714 38.42 -33.50 4.75
CA ASP A 714 39.39 -32.41 4.89
C ASP A 714 38.90 -30.94 4.85
N GLY A 715 39.15 -30.31 6.01
CA GLY A 715 38.97 -28.90 6.25
C GLY A 715 40.26 -28.09 6.34
N GLY A 716 40.11 -26.92 6.95
CA GLY A 716 41.16 -25.93 7.21
C GLY A 716 41.17 -24.82 6.14
N LYS A 717 41.58 -23.58 6.42
CA LYS A 717 41.77 -22.76 7.63
C LYS A 717 42.25 -21.38 7.11
N SER A 718 42.31 -20.38 8.00
CA SER A 718 43.03 -19.08 7.90
C SER A 718 42.47 -18.05 6.89
N GLU A 719 42.10 -16.84 7.32
CA GLU A 719 42.98 -15.68 7.69
C GLU A 719 43.78 -15.21 6.45
N GLU A 720 43.95 -13.95 6.10
CA GLU A 720 43.73 -12.63 6.68
C GLU A 720 44.02 -11.63 5.54
N ASP A 721 43.66 -10.36 5.77
CA ASP A 721 44.37 -9.16 5.30
C ASP A 721 44.27 -8.64 3.84
N GLU A 722 43.57 -7.50 3.79
CA GLU A 722 44.13 -6.17 3.53
C GLU A 722 44.62 -5.79 2.11
N SER A 723 43.91 -4.79 1.58
CA SER A 723 44.48 -3.49 1.19
C SER A 723 44.60 -3.15 -0.31
N THR A 724 44.02 -1.99 -0.62
CA THR A 724 44.56 -0.86 -1.40
C THR A 724 44.46 -0.86 -2.94
N SER A 725 43.56 0.03 -3.39
CA SER A 725 43.78 1.15 -4.34
C SER A 725 44.00 0.92 -5.84
N GLN A 726 43.20 1.64 -6.63
CA GLN A 726 43.55 2.75 -7.56
C GLN A 726 42.62 2.69 -8.79
N VAL A 727 41.76 3.72 -8.97
CA VAL A 727 41.91 4.85 -9.91
C VAL A 727 42.02 4.41 -11.38
N GLN A 728 40.98 4.71 -12.16
CA GLN A 728 40.99 5.30 -13.52
C GLN A 728 39.52 5.41 -13.96
N ASP A 729 38.94 6.61 -14.07
CA ASP A 729 39.00 7.56 -15.20
C ASP A 729 38.31 7.08 -16.49
N GLU A 730 37.46 7.99 -16.96
CA GLU A 730 36.96 8.21 -18.32
C GLU A 730 35.77 7.40 -18.87
N SER A 731 34.74 8.21 -19.18
CA SER A 731 33.92 8.23 -20.40
C SER A 731 33.02 7.03 -20.69
N ASN A 732 31.73 7.26 -20.56
CA ASN A 732 30.71 6.51 -21.29
C ASN A 732 29.66 7.48 -21.84
N THR A 733 29.73 7.72 -23.14
CA THR A 733 28.53 7.65 -23.99
C THR A 733 28.54 6.27 -24.63
N PRO A 734 27.39 5.59 -24.73
CA PRO A 734 26.94 5.27 -26.08
C PRO A 734 25.40 5.28 -26.28
N GLU A 735 25.10 5.52 -27.55
CA GLU A 735 24.01 5.07 -28.44
C GLU A 735 22.90 4.14 -27.93
N THR A 736 21.76 4.38 -28.57
CA THR A 736 20.49 3.65 -28.65
C THR A 736 20.65 2.19 -29.07
N ASP A 737 19.82 1.30 -28.51
CA ASP A 737 18.84 0.47 -29.24
C ASP A 737 18.19 -0.59 -28.32
N GLU A 738 17.02 -1.03 -28.77
CA GLU A 738 15.95 -1.74 -28.07
C GLU A 738 16.23 -3.20 -27.59
N GLU A 739 15.31 -3.63 -26.72
CA GLU A 739 14.87 -4.99 -26.35
C GLU A 739 15.70 -5.85 -25.39
N GLY A 740 15.06 -6.23 -24.27
CA GLY A 740 15.49 -7.35 -23.43
C GLY A 740 14.94 -7.36 -22.02
N ALA A 741 13.61 -7.51 -21.87
CA ALA A 741 12.97 -7.70 -20.57
C ALA A 741 13.38 -9.04 -19.91
N VAL A 742 13.95 -9.00 -18.70
CA VAL A 742 13.87 -10.08 -17.70
C VAL A 742 13.92 -9.50 -16.28
N GLY A 743 12.84 -9.69 -15.51
CA GLY A 743 12.92 -10.02 -14.08
C GLY A 743 12.69 -8.89 -13.07
N ALA A 744 11.51 -8.28 -13.05
CA ALA A 744 10.97 -7.66 -11.83
C ALA A 744 9.98 -8.63 -11.17
N ILE A 745 10.16 -8.82 -9.86
CA ILE A 745 9.32 -9.64 -8.99
C ILE A 745 7.93 -8.97 -8.93
N PRO A 746 6.81 -9.68 -9.20
CA PRO A 746 5.50 -9.03 -9.17
C PRO A 746 5.12 -8.74 -7.72
N GLY A 747 4.83 -7.46 -7.48
CA GLY A 747 4.13 -7.00 -6.29
C GLY A 747 2.75 -7.64 -6.18
N GLU A 748 2.33 -7.81 -4.94
CA GLU A 748 1.04 -8.34 -4.51
C GLU A 748 -0.09 -7.47 -5.11
N VAL A 749 -0.92 -8.07 -5.97
CA VAL A 749 -2.14 -7.44 -6.48
C VAL A 749 -3.12 -7.35 -5.31
N LYS A 750 -3.37 -6.13 -4.80
CA LYS A 750 -4.44 -5.88 -3.84
C LYS A 750 -5.77 -6.05 -4.58
N THR A 751 -6.43 -7.19 -4.37
CA THR A 751 -7.84 -7.34 -4.75
C THR A 751 -8.67 -6.39 -3.90
N ILE A 752 -9.24 -5.35 -4.50
CA ILE A 752 -10.21 -4.48 -3.84
C ILE A 752 -11.51 -5.26 -3.69
N SER A 753 -11.90 -5.54 -2.44
CA SER A 753 -13.15 -6.23 -2.11
C SER A 753 -13.95 -5.45 -1.07
N VAL A 754 -15.26 -5.46 -1.19
CA VAL A 754 -16.19 -4.87 -0.23
C VAL A 754 -17.14 -5.93 0.35
N ASP A 755 -17.48 -5.79 1.63
CA ASP A 755 -18.20 -6.83 2.38
C ASP A 755 -19.65 -7.03 1.94
N ASN A 756 -20.28 -6.02 1.33
CA ASN A 756 -21.68 -6.10 0.93
C ASN A 756 -22.02 -5.09 -0.18
N TRP A 757 -23.24 -5.19 -0.72
CA TRP A 757 -23.71 -4.40 -1.84
C TRP A 757 -23.93 -2.90 -1.53
N GLU A 758 -24.08 -2.50 -0.26
CA GLU A 758 -24.29 -1.10 0.13
C GLU A 758 -23.00 -0.27 -0.01
N SER A 759 -21.86 -0.93 -0.06
CA SER A 759 -20.54 -0.32 -0.28
C SER A 759 -20.17 -0.15 -1.75
N LEU A 760 -21.04 -0.55 -2.70
CA LEU A 760 -20.81 -0.35 -4.13
C LEU A 760 -21.11 1.10 -4.56
N PRO A 761 -20.40 1.65 -5.56
CA PRO A 761 -20.66 3.00 -6.07
C PRO A 761 -22.14 3.18 -6.45
N SER A 762 -22.83 4.22 -5.94
CA SER A 762 -24.27 4.34 -6.13
C SER A 762 -24.67 4.61 -7.59
N GLY A 763 -25.74 3.96 -8.08
CA GLY A 763 -26.35 4.27 -9.38
C GLY A 763 -25.98 3.35 -10.54
N GLY A 764 -25.30 2.23 -10.28
CA GLY A 764 -24.96 1.20 -11.26
C GLY A 764 -26.08 0.20 -11.54
N GLU A 765 -25.84 -0.67 -12.53
CA GLU A 765 -26.80 -1.68 -13.00
C GLU A 765 -26.33 -3.11 -12.66
N TYR A 766 -27.26 -3.95 -12.18
CA TYR A 766 -26.99 -5.38 -11.92
C TYR A 766 -27.30 -6.23 -13.15
N SER A 767 -26.39 -7.15 -13.48
CA SER A 767 -26.58 -8.14 -14.55
C SER A 767 -26.33 -9.57 -14.05
N THR A 768 -27.05 -10.54 -14.63
CA THR A 768 -26.90 -11.98 -14.32
C THR A 768 -26.60 -12.80 -15.58
N ASP A 769 -25.91 -12.19 -16.55
CA ASP A 769 -25.91 -12.70 -17.93
C ASP A 769 -24.75 -13.65 -18.29
N ASP A 770 -23.91 -14.06 -17.33
CA ASP A 770 -22.84 -15.02 -17.65
C ASP A 770 -23.31 -16.49 -17.60
N GLU A 771 -22.67 -17.33 -18.42
CA GLU A 771 -22.96 -18.78 -18.50
C GLU A 771 -22.62 -19.53 -17.19
N THR A 772 -21.97 -18.85 -16.24
CA THR A 772 -21.57 -19.38 -14.93
C THR A 772 -22.57 -19.06 -13.81
N GLY A 773 -23.54 -18.17 -14.04
CA GLY A 773 -24.52 -17.73 -13.05
C GLY A 773 -23.95 -16.78 -12.00
N MET A 774 -22.81 -16.13 -12.26
CA MET A 774 -22.29 -15.08 -11.37
C MET A 774 -23.08 -13.78 -11.56
N VAL A 775 -23.20 -13.03 -10.46
CA VAL A 775 -23.91 -11.75 -10.43
C VAL A 775 -22.88 -10.64 -10.61
N TRP A 776 -23.13 -9.76 -11.57
CA TRP A 776 -22.28 -8.63 -11.93
C TRP A 776 -22.95 -7.30 -11.59
N TYR A 777 -22.13 -6.29 -11.32
CA TYR A 777 -22.53 -4.91 -11.10
C TYR A 777 -21.61 -3.97 -11.89
N GLU A 778 -22.19 -3.16 -12.77
CA GLU A 778 -21.47 -2.11 -13.51
C GLU A 778 -21.74 -0.75 -12.87
N ALA A 779 -20.67 -0.11 -12.38
CA ALA A 779 -20.74 1.21 -11.78
C ALA A 779 -20.75 2.32 -12.86
N PRO A 780 -21.29 3.52 -12.57
CA PRO A 780 -21.40 4.61 -13.56
C PRO A 780 -20.07 5.17 -14.09
N ASP A 781 -18.98 4.94 -13.36
CA ASP A 781 -17.60 5.28 -13.71
C ASP A 781 -16.95 4.26 -14.66
N GLY A 782 -17.63 3.14 -14.95
CA GLY A 782 -17.16 2.07 -15.83
C GLY A 782 -16.51 0.89 -15.11
N GLU A 783 -16.46 0.90 -13.78
CA GLU A 783 -15.94 -0.24 -13.00
C GLU A 783 -16.91 -1.42 -13.01
N SER A 784 -16.37 -2.63 -13.14
CA SER A 784 -17.13 -3.88 -13.12
C SER A 784 -16.84 -4.65 -11.84
N TRP A 785 -17.88 -5.10 -11.14
CA TRP A 785 -17.77 -5.84 -9.90
C TRP A 785 -18.49 -7.18 -10.01
N HIS A 786 -17.96 -8.24 -9.40
CA HIS A 786 -18.63 -9.54 -9.33
C HIS A 786 -18.87 -9.99 -7.89
N ARG A 787 -19.97 -10.71 -7.67
CA ARG A 787 -20.33 -11.24 -6.36
C ARG A 787 -19.62 -12.57 -6.07
N ASN A 788 -18.98 -12.66 -4.92
CA ASN A 788 -18.33 -13.86 -4.41
C ASN A 788 -19.33 -14.83 -3.76
N ASP A 789 -18.88 -16.05 -3.46
CA ASP A 789 -19.69 -17.10 -2.81
C ASP A 789 -20.10 -16.74 -1.36
N ASP A 790 -19.36 -15.86 -0.70
CA ASP A 790 -19.60 -15.37 0.66
C ASP A 790 -20.45 -14.08 0.70
N GLU A 791 -21.04 -13.68 -0.43
CA GLU A 791 -21.84 -12.46 -0.64
C GLU A 791 -21.04 -11.14 -0.65
N SER A 792 -19.71 -11.18 -0.52
CA SER A 792 -18.83 -10.03 -0.77
C SER A 792 -18.72 -9.70 -2.27
N TRP A 793 -18.20 -8.53 -2.61
CA TRP A 793 -17.99 -8.08 -3.98
C TRP A 793 -16.52 -7.78 -4.24
N SER A 794 -16.01 -8.22 -5.37
CA SER A 794 -14.64 -7.93 -5.82
C SER A 794 -14.66 -7.11 -7.10
N LEU A 795 -13.78 -6.10 -7.16
CA LEU A 795 -13.54 -5.34 -8.39
C LEU A 795 -12.89 -6.24 -9.44
N TRP A 796 -13.41 -6.20 -10.65
CA TRP A 796 -12.91 -6.94 -11.80
C TRP A 796 -12.02 -6.03 -12.65
N GLU A 797 -10.71 -6.31 -12.66
CA GLU A 797 -9.72 -5.65 -13.52
C GLU A 797 -9.64 -6.24 -14.93
#